data_AF-A0A839TG84-F1
#
_entry.id   AF-A0A839TG84-F1
#
_cell.length_a   1.000
_cell.length_b   1.000
_cell.length_c   1.000
_cell.angle_alpha   90.00
_cell.angle_beta   90.00
_cell.angle_gamma   90.00
#
_symmetry.space_group_name_H-M   'P 1'
#
loop_
_entity.id
_entity.type
_entity.pdbx_description
1 polymer ?
#
loop_
_entity_poly.entity_id
_entity_poly.type
_entity_poly.pdbx_seq_one_letter_code
_entity_poly.pdbx_strand_id
1 'polypeptide(L)'
;MTISCVAPPLLRPSMLLISICSAALSLTACETDSTESAAVQSASSLPSDSRQAITANTTSSSSDSAMTLNHSASAMSMRAMPTSQYLVGSGKADITGAAAETGMFGYASGQVVQGINDRLYSHAFIIGEEDSSQNQGKRVVYVSADMGAMFTAVKLEVIKRLQADYGGLYNDDNVMLTATHTHVGNAGYSHQQLYQIASTDDTLSGYSSQNFNAIVNGIVTSIKRAHDTLAPGTLSLAQGELKGATLNRSEFAYNKNVDAKDFDSNVNETMTQLRLDAADGTPVGLINWFALHPTSFSNQFMHLSADNKGFAQRGAEKVFAGDSNKKFVAAFANADEGDVLAAGGNANSKPGYQGSDNEWENVRRDGQLQLDKATELWNQGVPVAGPVDVRARWVDLKGYQVDGKFTNGAGNKVLCMPARGYSFAAGGENGPSDIPGMYEGMTRENFRINDDINKVDQSFLGSLTRGAFGIVSTVSQDDCQAEKQVLLPTGSWGWINTQQPVQLMRIGNIAIVAIPGEPTTMVGRRMRAAVLAQLKDSGVDTVIINGLANNYSGYLSTREEFATQHYEGASTEYGPYQTAAYIQEYTQLAEALRDGVEVYDTATPPDRSGKSFNERPGVVFDDKPLHQAWGQTLTQPKASYQKGQVATAIFRGAHPKNNLRTEDSFLKVQRFENGQWVDYLSDSDFETTYTWKREGAAYSKAIVDWRISNGTPAGTYRLTHQGDWKSGWTRKIKPYSGVSNSFIVQ
;
A
#
# COMPACT_ATOMS: atom_id res chain seq x y z
N MET A 1 -51.79 -19.16 -9.20
CA MET A 1 -50.47 -19.82 -9.28
C MET A 1 -49.69 -19.15 -10.39
N THR A 2 -48.93 -18.13 -10.05
CA THR A 2 -48.09 -17.36 -10.98
C THR A 2 -46.65 -17.55 -10.51
N ILE A 3 -45.90 -18.35 -11.26
CA ILE A 3 -44.51 -18.69 -11.00
C ILE A 3 -43.66 -17.47 -11.39
N SER A 4 -42.98 -16.92 -10.39
CA SER A 4 -41.99 -15.85 -10.54
C SER A 4 -40.69 -16.46 -11.06
N CYS A 5 -40.30 -16.15 -12.29
CA CYS A 5 -38.96 -16.45 -12.80
C CYS A 5 -37.96 -15.45 -12.20
N VAL A 6 -37.26 -15.87 -11.15
CA VAL A 6 -36.00 -15.24 -10.72
C VAL A 6 -34.94 -15.67 -11.73
N ALA A 7 -34.40 -14.73 -12.49
CA ALA A 7 -33.24 -14.97 -13.34
C ALA A 7 -32.00 -15.18 -12.45
N PRO A 8 -31.19 -16.23 -12.67
CA PRO A 8 -29.91 -16.39 -11.99
C PRO A 8 -28.92 -15.31 -12.47
N PRO A 9 -27.89 -14.97 -11.66
CA PRO A 9 -26.89 -14.00 -12.06
C PRO A 9 -26.10 -14.53 -13.25
N LEU A 10 -26.15 -13.80 -14.37
CA LEU A 10 -25.22 -14.00 -15.48
C LEU A 10 -23.81 -13.70 -14.99
N LEU A 11 -22.89 -14.64 -15.19
CA LEU A 11 -21.44 -14.45 -15.09
C LEU A 11 -21.07 -13.17 -15.84
N ARG A 12 -20.71 -12.10 -15.12
CA ARG A 12 -20.16 -10.90 -15.75
C ARG A 12 -18.77 -11.26 -16.28
N PRO A 13 -18.46 -11.02 -17.58
CA PRO A 13 -17.08 -11.13 -18.07
C PRO A 13 -16.14 -10.32 -17.18
N SER A 14 -14.90 -10.78 -16.97
CA SER A 14 -13.90 -9.93 -16.31
C SER A 14 -13.76 -8.63 -17.10
N MET A 15 -14.10 -7.50 -16.46
CA MET A 15 -14.07 -6.17 -17.07
C MET A 15 -12.69 -5.81 -17.60
N LEU A 16 -11.65 -6.33 -16.94
CA LEU A 16 -10.26 -6.23 -17.35
C LEU A 16 -10.05 -6.75 -18.79
N LEU A 17 -10.70 -7.85 -19.17
CA LEU A 17 -10.60 -8.43 -20.51
C LEU A 17 -11.23 -7.54 -21.57
N ILE A 18 -12.42 -7.00 -21.29
CA ILE A 18 -13.12 -6.09 -22.21
C ILE A 18 -12.26 -4.84 -22.41
N SER A 19 -11.77 -4.24 -21.32
CA SER A 19 -10.93 -3.04 -21.37
C SER A 19 -9.60 -3.29 -22.09
N ILE A 20 -8.94 -4.44 -21.86
CA ILE A 20 -7.70 -4.82 -22.57
C ILE A 20 -7.98 -5.03 -24.06
N CYS A 21 -9.03 -5.75 -24.43
CA CYS A 21 -9.40 -5.95 -25.83
C CYS A 21 -9.70 -4.63 -26.55
N SER A 22 -10.46 -3.73 -25.91
CA SER A 22 -10.74 -2.40 -26.46
C SER A 22 -9.46 -1.56 -26.63
N ALA A 23 -8.55 -1.60 -25.65
CA ALA A 23 -7.27 -0.91 -25.73
C ALA A 23 -6.37 -1.49 -26.84
N ALA A 24 -6.27 -2.81 -26.94
CA ALA A 24 -5.48 -3.50 -27.97
C ALA A 24 -6.02 -3.24 -29.39
N LEU A 25 -7.35 -3.21 -29.57
CA LEU A 25 -7.99 -2.89 -30.86
C LEU A 25 -7.74 -1.43 -31.27
N SER A 26 -7.69 -0.49 -30.32
CA SER A 26 -7.39 0.91 -30.62
C SER A 26 -5.94 1.15 -31.09
N LEU A 27 -5.00 0.30 -30.66
CA LEU A 27 -3.59 0.36 -31.10
C LEU A 27 -3.40 -0.09 -32.55
N THR A 28 -4.28 -0.96 -33.08
CA THR A 28 -4.23 -1.36 -34.51
C THR A 28 -4.72 -0.28 -35.48
N ALA A 29 -5.24 0.86 -35.00
CA ALA A 29 -5.89 1.88 -35.82
C ALA A 29 -5.11 3.21 -35.96
N CYS A 30 -3.90 3.34 -35.40
CA CYS A 30 -3.12 4.59 -35.49
C CYS A 30 -1.61 4.32 -35.57
N GLU A 31 -1.08 4.14 -36.77
CA GLU A 31 0.31 4.45 -37.09
C GLU A 31 0.33 5.23 -38.41
N THR A 32 0.58 6.55 -38.30
CA THR A 32 1.23 7.41 -39.30
C THR A 32 1.34 8.80 -38.68
N ASP A 33 2.47 9.11 -38.04
CA ASP A 33 3.34 10.17 -38.55
C ASP A 33 4.63 10.31 -37.73
N SER A 34 5.72 10.38 -38.48
CA SER A 34 7.09 10.63 -38.06
C SER A 34 7.41 12.13 -38.06
N THR A 35 8.19 12.61 -37.10
CA THR A 35 9.52 13.26 -37.29
C THR A 35 9.86 14.16 -36.09
N GLU A 36 10.99 13.89 -35.44
CA GLU A 36 11.66 14.85 -34.54
C GLU A 36 13.13 14.93 -34.95
N SER A 37 13.59 16.14 -35.27
CA SER A 37 14.98 16.42 -35.64
C SER A 37 15.80 16.79 -34.41
N ALA A 38 16.92 16.12 -34.23
CA ALA A 38 17.94 16.46 -33.24
C ALA A 38 18.73 17.71 -33.65
N ALA A 39 19.05 18.57 -32.68
CA ALA A 39 20.14 19.54 -32.80
C ALA A 39 20.99 19.50 -31.52
N VAL A 40 22.22 19.02 -31.70
CA VAL A 40 23.33 19.05 -30.74
C VAL A 40 24.04 20.39 -30.87
N GLN A 41 24.32 21.07 -29.76
CA GLN A 41 25.44 22.02 -29.69
C GLN A 41 26.20 21.87 -28.37
N SER A 42 27.49 21.60 -28.53
CA SER A 42 28.56 21.63 -27.55
C SER A 42 29.15 23.05 -27.44
N ALA A 43 29.70 23.39 -26.27
CA ALA A 43 31.05 23.96 -26.10
C ALA A 43 31.23 24.70 -24.75
N SER A 44 32.09 24.13 -23.91
CA SER A 44 33.21 24.73 -23.16
C SER A 44 33.21 26.25 -22.85
N SER A 45 33.49 26.63 -21.60
CA SER A 45 34.85 26.96 -21.11
C SER A 45 34.83 27.72 -19.78
N LEU A 46 35.78 27.37 -18.90
CA LEU A 46 36.17 28.07 -17.66
C LEU A 46 36.91 29.39 -17.98
N PRO A 47 37.19 30.24 -16.96
CA PRO A 47 38.50 30.14 -16.33
C PRO A 47 38.55 30.33 -14.81
N SER A 48 39.68 29.84 -14.29
CA SER A 48 40.27 29.91 -12.95
C SER A 48 40.59 31.31 -12.44
N ASP A 49 40.58 31.51 -11.11
CA ASP A 49 41.78 31.60 -10.25
C ASP A 49 41.47 32.31 -8.93
N SER A 50 41.89 31.72 -7.81
CA SER A 50 42.91 32.31 -6.91
C SER A 50 43.01 31.56 -5.58
N ARG A 51 44.28 31.29 -5.23
CA ARG A 51 44.76 30.58 -4.06
C ARG A 51 44.68 31.45 -2.80
N GLN A 52 44.51 30.83 -1.64
CA GLN A 52 45.31 31.17 -0.44
C GLN A 52 45.53 29.94 0.44
N ALA A 53 46.78 29.76 0.84
CA ALA A 53 47.28 28.71 1.71
C ALA A 53 47.30 29.20 3.15
N ILE A 54 46.97 28.32 4.11
CA ILE A 54 47.38 28.46 5.51
C ILE A 54 47.85 27.09 6.01
N THR A 55 49.06 27.12 6.57
CA THR A 55 49.87 26.02 7.10
C THR A 55 49.45 25.57 8.51
N ALA A 56 49.46 24.24 8.69
CA ALA A 56 49.89 23.42 9.83
C ALA A 56 49.76 23.92 11.28
N ASN A 57 49.25 23.02 12.15
CA ASN A 57 49.94 22.65 13.37
C ASN A 57 49.50 21.28 13.90
N THR A 58 50.45 20.35 13.90
CA THR A 58 50.48 19.10 14.66
C THR A 58 51.04 19.38 16.06
N THR A 59 50.41 18.83 17.10
CA THR A 59 51.07 18.63 18.39
C THR A 59 50.69 17.27 18.95
N SER A 60 51.71 16.45 19.14
CA SER A 60 51.72 15.21 19.91
C SER A 60 52.21 15.49 21.32
N SER A 61 51.61 14.87 22.33
CA SER A 61 52.30 14.62 23.61
C SER A 61 51.74 13.40 24.33
N SER A 62 52.64 12.43 24.50
CA SER A 62 52.56 11.25 25.36
C SER A 62 52.78 11.57 26.83
N SER A 63 52.24 10.69 27.70
CA SER A 63 52.82 10.11 28.95
C SER A 63 51.91 10.26 30.18
N ASP A 64 51.41 9.13 30.71
CA ASP A 64 52.04 8.49 31.87
C ASP A 64 51.22 7.29 32.37
N SER A 65 51.92 6.19 32.63
CA SER A 65 51.40 4.97 33.24
C SER A 65 51.56 5.05 34.76
N ALA A 66 50.48 4.82 35.49
CA ALA A 66 50.53 4.41 36.89
C ALA A 66 49.70 3.14 37.06
N MET A 67 50.40 2.05 37.36
CA MET A 67 49.87 0.71 37.56
C MET A 67 49.45 0.58 39.03
N THR A 68 48.14 0.47 39.29
CA THR A 68 47.62 0.00 40.58
C THR A 68 46.76 -1.22 40.36
N LEU A 69 47.28 -2.38 40.76
CA LEU A 69 46.58 -3.65 40.84
C LEU A 69 45.62 -3.62 42.04
N ASN A 70 44.32 -3.57 41.78
CA ASN A 70 43.30 -3.96 42.76
C ASN A 70 42.42 -5.04 42.15
N HIS A 71 42.50 -6.24 42.71
CA HIS A 71 41.54 -7.30 42.52
C HIS A 71 40.22 -6.90 43.18
N SER A 72 39.15 -6.79 42.40
CA SER A 72 37.77 -6.79 42.89
C SER A 72 36.85 -7.31 41.81
N ALA A 73 35.98 -8.24 42.21
CA ALA A 73 35.08 -9.05 41.40
C ALA A 73 34.44 -8.29 40.22
N SER A 74 34.49 -8.90 39.02
CA SER A 74 33.70 -8.48 37.87
C SER A 74 32.21 -8.65 38.17
N ALA A 75 31.60 -7.64 38.77
CA ALA A 75 30.23 -7.29 38.44
C ALA A 75 30.23 -6.94 36.95
N MET A 76 29.48 -7.69 36.15
CA MET A 76 29.17 -7.34 34.78
C MET A 76 28.43 -5.99 34.86
N SER A 77 29.17 -4.89 34.72
CA SER A 77 28.59 -3.58 34.49
C SER A 77 27.84 -3.69 33.17
N MET A 78 26.51 -3.81 33.26
CA MET A 78 25.65 -3.47 32.12
C MET A 78 25.98 -2.02 31.80
N ARG A 79 26.85 -1.83 30.82
CA ARG A 79 27.11 -0.51 30.26
C ARG A 79 25.78 -0.10 29.65
N ALA A 80 25.04 0.76 30.34
CA ALA A 80 23.86 1.40 29.79
C ALA A 80 24.29 2.02 28.47
N MET A 81 23.77 1.48 27.35
CA MET A 81 23.97 2.09 26.05
C MET A 81 23.47 3.53 26.15
N PRO A 82 24.25 4.55 25.74
CA PRO A 82 23.78 5.92 25.77
C PRO A 82 22.50 6.00 24.91
N THR A 83 21.41 6.48 25.50
CA THR A 83 20.16 6.74 24.77
C THR A 83 20.46 7.83 23.74
N SER A 84 20.48 7.47 22.46
CA SER A 84 20.59 8.46 21.38
C SER A 84 19.30 9.27 21.36
N GLN A 85 19.43 10.59 21.42
CA GLN A 85 18.30 11.49 21.27
C GLN A 85 18.09 11.77 19.79
N TYR A 86 16.83 11.68 19.36
CA TYR A 86 16.36 11.95 18.01
C TYR A 86 15.32 13.07 18.06
N LEU A 87 15.09 13.74 16.93
CA LEU A 87 13.84 14.45 16.70
C LEU A 87 12.81 13.45 16.19
N VAL A 88 11.65 13.39 16.83
CA VAL A 88 10.53 12.52 16.46
C VAL A 88 9.26 13.35 16.28
N GLY A 89 8.50 13.04 15.24
CA GLY A 89 7.20 13.66 14.97
C GLY A 89 6.27 12.64 14.30
N SER A 90 4.97 12.73 14.56
CA SER A 90 3.97 11.81 14.02
C SER A 90 2.71 12.54 13.59
N GLY A 91 2.07 12.04 12.53
CA GLY A 91 0.89 12.68 11.96
C GLY A 91 0.00 11.67 11.24
N LYS A 92 -1.30 11.86 11.35
CA LYS A 92 -2.32 11.04 10.68
C LYS A 92 -3.27 11.96 9.93
N ALA A 93 -3.69 11.60 8.72
CA ALA A 93 -4.71 12.33 7.98
C ALA A 93 -5.52 11.42 7.05
N ASP A 94 -6.78 11.76 6.83
CA ASP A 94 -7.73 11.03 6.00
C ASP A 94 -7.35 11.10 4.51
N ILE A 95 -7.31 9.94 3.85
CA ILE A 95 -7.07 9.78 2.40
C ILE A 95 -8.27 9.13 1.68
N THR A 96 -9.40 8.97 2.35
CA THR A 96 -10.59 8.30 1.82
C THR A 96 -11.14 9.08 0.62
N GLY A 97 -11.23 8.39 -0.52
CA GLY A 97 -11.79 8.92 -1.76
C GLY A 97 -13.31 8.77 -1.83
N ALA A 98 -13.84 8.74 -3.05
CA ALA A 98 -15.28 8.62 -3.29
C ALA A 98 -15.87 7.31 -2.70
N ALA A 99 -16.94 7.44 -1.93
CA ALA A 99 -17.61 6.33 -1.24
C ALA A 99 -18.76 5.69 -2.05
N ALA A 100 -18.88 5.97 -3.35
CA ALA A 100 -19.83 5.30 -4.23
C ALA A 100 -19.44 5.46 -5.71
N GLU A 101 -19.86 4.50 -6.55
CA GLU A 101 -19.74 4.54 -8.01
C GLU A 101 -18.30 4.84 -8.48
N THR A 102 -17.32 4.18 -7.86
CA THR A 102 -15.90 4.24 -8.26
C THR A 102 -15.30 2.84 -8.14
N GLY A 103 -14.32 2.51 -9.00
CA GLY A 103 -13.60 1.24 -8.90
C GLY A 103 -12.77 1.09 -7.62
N MET A 104 -12.53 -0.16 -7.21
CA MET A 104 -11.64 -0.57 -6.12
C MET A 104 -10.30 -1.11 -6.66
N PHE A 105 -9.23 -0.93 -5.90
CA PHE A 105 -7.89 -1.38 -6.32
C PHE A 105 -7.63 -2.81 -5.83
N GLY A 106 -6.86 -3.59 -6.58
CA GLY A 106 -6.26 -4.84 -6.10
C GLY A 106 -6.74 -6.03 -6.91
N TYR A 107 -7.98 -6.47 -6.68
CA TYR A 107 -8.53 -7.68 -7.30
C TYR A 107 -8.80 -7.58 -8.80
N ALA A 108 -8.90 -6.38 -9.38
CA ALA A 108 -9.23 -6.15 -10.79
C ALA A 108 -10.51 -6.93 -11.26
N SER A 109 -11.47 -7.10 -10.35
CA SER A 109 -12.68 -7.92 -10.51
C SER A 109 -13.91 -7.13 -10.95
N GLY A 110 -13.77 -5.83 -11.22
CA GLY A 110 -14.90 -4.94 -11.51
C GLY A 110 -15.71 -4.54 -10.26
N GLN A 111 -15.11 -4.63 -9.06
CA GLN A 111 -15.71 -4.11 -7.83
C GLN A 111 -15.97 -2.61 -7.93
N VAL A 112 -17.20 -2.23 -7.58
CA VAL A 112 -17.64 -0.83 -7.51
C VAL A 112 -17.99 -0.50 -6.08
N VAL A 113 -17.39 0.56 -5.55
CA VAL A 113 -17.63 1.03 -4.19
C VAL A 113 -19.11 1.39 -4.02
N GLN A 114 -19.69 0.93 -2.92
CA GLN A 114 -21.05 1.21 -2.46
C GLN A 114 -21.09 1.86 -1.08
N GLY A 115 -19.95 2.10 -0.44
CA GLY A 115 -19.93 2.70 0.89
C GLY A 115 -18.58 2.66 1.57
N ILE A 116 -18.59 2.87 2.88
CA ILE A 116 -17.43 2.84 3.77
C ILE A 116 -17.75 1.89 4.93
N ASN A 117 -16.84 0.96 5.20
CA ASN A 117 -16.81 0.21 6.45
C ASN A 117 -15.95 0.94 7.50
N ASP A 118 -14.78 1.40 7.10
CA ASP A 118 -13.91 2.25 7.90
C ASP A 118 -13.06 3.12 6.98
N ARG A 119 -12.74 4.33 7.44
CA ARG A 119 -11.92 5.28 6.69
C ARG A 119 -10.47 4.81 6.50
N LEU A 120 -9.89 5.33 5.42
CA LEU A 120 -8.52 5.12 4.99
C LEU A 120 -7.66 6.31 5.42
N TYR A 121 -6.49 6.05 6.01
CA TYR A 121 -5.61 7.09 6.53
C TYR A 121 -4.17 7.00 5.99
N SER A 122 -3.50 8.15 5.94
CA SER A 122 -2.04 8.26 5.79
C SER A 122 -1.42 8.50 7.16
N HIS A 123 -0.45 7.66 7.54
CA HIS A 123 0.26 7.69 8.81
C HIS A 123 1.73 8.05 8.55
N ALA A 124 2.14 9.24 8.98
CA ALA A 124 3.46 9.80 8.72
C ALA A 124 4.29 9.90 10.00
N PHE A 125 5.58 9.65 9.86
CA PHE A 125 6.57 9.69 10.94
C PHE A 125 7.81 10.42 10.42
N ILE A 126 8.31 11.37 11.21
CA ILE A 126 9.54 12.09 10.90
C ILE A 126 10.54 11.77 11.99
N ILE A 127 11.72 11.29 11.58
CA ILE A 127 12.83 10.95 12.46
C ILE A 127 14.05 11.70 11.97
N GLY A 128 14.72 12.46 12.84
CA GLY A 128 15.92 13.20 12.49
C GLY A 128 16.94 13.27 13.61
N GLU A 129 18.15 13.71 13.24
CA GLU A 129 19.22 13.99 14.20
C GLU A 129 18.93 15.28 14.98
N GLU A 130 19.27 15.30 16.27
CA GLU A 130 19.00 16.44 17.15
C GLU A 130 19.97 17.62 16.94
N ASP A 131 21.26 17.36 16.64
CA ASP A 131 22.28 18.40 16.52
C ASP A 131 22.23 19.12 15.16
N SER A 132 21.94 20.42 15.20
CA SER A 132 21.74 21.30 14.03
C SER A 132 22.88 22.30 13.81
N SER A 133 24.05 22.09 14.42
CA SER A 133 25.15 23.06 14.36
C SER A 133 26.12 22.90 13.17
N GLN A 134 26.07 21.78 12.42
CA GLN A 134 26.95 21.53 11.26
C GLN A 134 26.24 20.95 10.02
N ASN A 135 25.01 20.47 10.15
CA ASN A 135 24.19 19.99 9.04
C ASN A 135 22.75 20.40 9.34
N GLN A 136 21.98 20.87 8.36
CA GLN A 136 20.52 20.96 8.53
C GLN A 136 20.04 19.54 8.84
N GLY A 137 19.74 19.26 10.12
CA GLY A 137 19.74 17.90 10.71
C GLY A 137 19.15 16.85 9.77
N LYS A 138 19.95 15.82 9.47
CA LYS A 138 19.52 14.72 8.59
C LYS A 138 18.23 14.15 9.16
N ARG A 139 17.18 14.12 8.33
CA ARG A 139 15.87 13.61 8.71
C ARG A 139 15.30 12.78 7.58
N VAL A 140 14.50 11.80 7.96
CA VAL A 140 13.70 10.96 7.07
C VAL A 140 12.23 11.12 7.39
N VAL A 141 11.40 10.98 6.36
CA VAL A 141 9.95 10.88 6.45
C VAL A 141 9.55 9.49 6.00
N TYR A 142 8.83 8.78 6.87
CA TYR A 142 8.23 7.50 6.55
C TYR A 142 6.70 7.65 6.55
N VAL A 143 6.03 7.18 5.50
CA VAL A 143 4.57 7.17 5.42
C VAL A 143 4.08 5.76 5.11
N SER A 144 3.11 5.27 5.90
CA SER A 144 2.27 4.12 5.55
C SER A 144 0.86 4.63 5.26
N ALA A 145 0.34 4.36 4.07
CA ALA A 145 -0.99 4.82 3.64
C ALA A 145 -1.95 3.63 3.42
N ASP A 146 -3.17 3.74 3.94
CA ASP A 146 -4.25 2.77 3.75
C ASP A 146 -4.78 2.81 2.31
N MET A 147 -4.02 2.19 1.43
CA MET A 147 -4.31 2.12 0.00
C MET A 147 -3.73 0.85 -0.60
N GLY A 148 -4.14 0.59 -1.83
CA GLY A 148 -3.73 -0.58 -2.56
C GLY A 148 -2.28 -0.58 -3.03
N ALA A 149 -1.77 0.52 -3.57
CA ALA A 149 -0.38 0.61 -4.02
C ALA A 149 0.09 2.06 -4.08
N MET A 150 1.40 2.30 -3.91
CA MET A 150 1.97 3.63 -4.15
C MET A 150 2.29 3.78 -5.65
N PHE A 151 1.90 4.88 -6.28
CA PHE A 151 2.25 5.14 -7.68
C PHE A 151 3.20 6.31 -7.82
N THR A 152 4.03 6.28 -8.87
CA THR A 152 4.93 7.37 -9.26
C THR A 152 4.21 8.74 -9.25
N ALA A 153 2.97 8.79 -9.77
CA ALA A 153 2.17 10.02 -9.82
C ALA A 153 1.92 10.63 -8.44
N VAL A 154 1.65 9.80 -7.43
CA VAL A 154 1.43 10.24 -6.05
C VAL A 154 2.75 10.72 -5.46
N LYS A 155 3.83 9.95 -5.62
CA LYS A 155 5.18 10.32 -5.16
C LYS A 155 5.60 11.68 -5.70
N LEU A 156 5.57 11.88 -7.01
CA LEU A 156 6.01 13.13 -7.64
C LEU A 156 5.19 14.33 -7.16
N GLU A 157 3.85 14.21 -7.08
CA GLU A 157 3.00 15.32 -6.65
C GLU A 157 3.14 15.62 -5.15
N VAL A 158 3.33 14.61 -4.29
CA VAL A 158 3.61 14.81 -2.87
C VAL A 158 4.93 15.54 -2.68
N ILE A 159 6.01 15.11 -3.33
CA ILE A 159 7.32 15.78 -3.26
C ILE A 159 7.21 17.23 -3.72
N LYS A 160 6.56 17.48 -4.86
CA LYS A 160 6.34 18.84 -5.38
C LYS A 160 5.64 19.75 -4.37
N ARG A 161 4.60 19.26 -3.68
CA ARG A 161 3.86 20.05 -2.69
C ARG A 161 4.66 20.29 -1.41
N LEU A 162 5.37 19.27 -0.93
CA LEU A 162 6.27 19.43 0.21
C LEU A 162 7.38 20.43 -0.09
N GLN A 163 7.94 20.42 -1.31
CA GLN A 163 8.96 21.38 -1.72
C GLN A 163 8.41 22.80 -1.84
N ALA A 164 7.16 22.97 -2.24
CA ALA A 164 6.50 24.28 -2.25
C ALA A 164 6.36 24.87 -0.84
N ASP A 165 6.14 24.04 0.18
CA ASP A 165 5.96 24.47 1.56
C ASP A 165 7.29 24.56 2.36
N TYR A 166 8.24 23.67 2.08
CA TYR A 166 9.44 23.45 2.90
C TYR A 166 10.76 23.55 2.13
N GLY A 167 10.75 23.97 0.86
CA GLY A 167 11.96 24.03 0.03
C GLY A 167 12.60 22.65 -0.16
N GLY A 168 13.93 22.58 -0.12
CA GLY A 168 14.67 21.32 -0.31
C GLY A 168 14.63 20.33 0.88
N LEU A 169 13.95 20.69 1.98
CA LEU A 169 13.97 19.90 3.23
C LEU A 169 13.41 18.49 3.07
N TYR A 170 12.35 18.36 2.27
CA TYR A 170 11.72 17.09 1.94
C TYR A 170 11.82 16.88 0.43
N ASN A 171 12.49 15.80 0.03
CA ASN A 171 12.83 15.51 -1.34
C ASN A 171 12.68 14.00 -1.61
N ASP A 172 13.02 13.59 -2.83
CA ASP A 172 12.86 12.20 -3.25
C ASP A 172 13.66 11.24 -2.35
N ASP A 173 14.85 11.67 -1.94
CA ASP A 173 15.80 10.88 -1.16
C ASP A 173 15.28 10.57 0.23
N ASN A 174 14.77 11.56 0.94
CA ASN A 174 14.45 11.42 2.37
C ASN A 174 12.97 11.21 2.69
N VAL A 175 12.10 11.09 1.69
CA VAL A 175 10.68 10.76 1.88
C VAL A 175 10.40 9.37 1.33
N MET A 176 9.99 8.43 2.18
CA MET A 176 9.53 7.10 1.80
C MET A 176 8.01 7.05 1.91
N LEU A 177 7.32 6.81 0.80
CA LEU A 177 5.87 6.65 0.77
C LEU A 177 5.51 5.19 0.52
N THR A 178 4.78 4.54 1.41
CA THR A 178 4.37 3.14 1.24
C THR A 178 2.87 2.96 1.39
N ALA A 179 2.40 1.79 0.97
CA ALA A 179 0.99 1.40 1.05
C ALA A 179 0.83 0.19 1.99
N THR A 180 -0.28 0.12 2.72
CA THR A 180 -0.64 -1.09 3.50
C THR A 180 -1.07 -2.25 2.60
N HIS A 181 -1.39 -1.96 1.32
CA HIS A 181 -1.87 -2.87 0.29
C HIS A 181 -3.36 -3.20 0.31
N THR A 182 -4.23 -2.50 1.05
CA THR A 182 -5.67 -2.89 1.13
C THR A 182 -6.30 -3.05 -0.26
N HIS A 183 -6.91 -4.23 -0.52
CA HIS A 183 -7.59 -4.56 -1.77
C HIS A 183 -9.06 -4.08 -1.80
N VAL A 184 -9.51 -3.46 -0.71
CA VAL A 184 -10.82 -2.82 -0.62
C VAL A 184 -10.69 -1.31 -0.39
N GLY A 185 -9.60 -0.72 -0.89
CA GLY A 185 -9.41 0.73 -0.97
C GLY A 185 -9.93 1.36 -2.27
N ASN A 186 -9.91 2.69 -2.34
CA ASN A 186 -10.21 3.41 -3.59
C ASN A 186 -9.26 3.01 -4.71
N ALA A 187 -9.66 3.19 -5.97
CA ALA A 187 -8.80 3.08 -7.17
C ALA A 187 -8.77 4.38 -7.98
N GLY A 188 -8.04 4.36 -9.10
CA GLY A 188 -8.03 5.42 -10.11
C GLY A 188 -7.19 6.64 -9.75
N TYR A 189 -6.04 6.42 -9.13
CA TYR A 189 -5.07 7.45 -8.76
C TYR A 189 -3.67 7.18 -9.39
N SER A 190 -3.61 6.38 -10.46
CA SER A 190 -2.40 6.14 -11.24
C SER A 190 -2.42 6.92 -12.56
N HIS A 191 -1.25 7.39 -13.02
CA HIS A 191 -1.06 7.96 -14.37
C HIS A 191 -0.53 6.93 -15.38
N GLN A 192 -0.31 5.67 -14.96
CA GLN A 192 0.10 4.57 -15.84
C GLN A 192 -1.13 3.86 -16.40
N GLN A 193 -1.13 3.61 -17.71
CA GLN A 193 -2.29 3.08 -18.43
C GLN A 193 -2.71 1.70 -17.91
N LEU A 194 -1.76 0.83 -17.56
CA LEU A 194 -2.07 -0.51 -17.02
C LEU A 194 -2.97 -0.41 -15.78
N TYR A 195 -2.61 0.45 -14.84
CA TYR A 195 -3.33 0.60 -13.58
C TYR A 195 -4.61 1.41 -13.73
N GLN A 196 -4.71 2.27 -14.75
CA GLN A 196 -5.99 2.87 -15.13
C GLN A 196 -6.96 1.81 -15.67
N ILE A 197 -6.48 0.92 -16.56
CA ILE A 197 -7.27 -0.20 -17.09
C ILE A 197 -7.71 -1.12 -15.95
N ALA A 198 -6.81 -1.48 -15.02
CA ALA A 198 -7.16 -2.29 -13.86
C ALA A 198 -8.15 -1.62 -12.90
N SER A 199 -8.20 -0.28 -12.92
CA SER A 199 -9.11 0.52 -12.09
C SER A 199 -10.44 0.84 -12.77
N THR A 200 -10.72 0.35 -13.98
CA THR A 200 -11.97 0.68 -14.68
C THR A 200 -13.18 0.14 -13.92
N ASP A 201 -14.19 0.98 -13.78
CA ASP A 201 -15.52 0.59 -13.29
C ASP A 201 -16.53 0.50 -14.46
N ASP A 202 -17.82 0.41 -14.13
CA ASP A 202 -18.94 0.38 -15.08
C ASP A 202 -18.97 1.56 -16.07
N THR A 203 -18.21 2.64 -15.83
CA THR A 203 -18.10 3.79 -16.74
C THR A 203 -16.91 3.70 -17.71
N LEU A 204 -16.15 2.60 -17.68
CA LEU A 204 -14.89 2.40 -18.43
C LEU A 204 -13.81 3.45 -18.13
N SER A 205 -13.97 4.17 -17.01
CA SER A 205 -13.05 5.24 -16.60
C SER A 205 -12.13 4.76 -15.50
N GLY A 206 -10.83 4.83 -15.76
CA GLY A 206 -9.77 4.30 -14.92
C GLY A 206 -9.11 5.33 -14.00
N TYR A 207 -9.46 6.61 -14.11
CA TYR A 207 -8.84 7.70 -13.37
C TYR A 207 -9.89 8.60 -12.71
N SER A 208 -9.57 9.11 -11.52
CA SER A 208 -10.37 10.07 -10.80
C SER A 208 -9.47 11.10 -10.12
N SER A 209 -9.51 12.32 -10.63
CA SER A 209 -8.86 13.48 -10.01
C SER A 209 -9.32 13.70 -8.56
N GLN A 210 -10.58 13.40 -8.23
CA GLN A 210 -11.11 13.49 -6.86
C GLN A 210 -10.39 12.52 -5.91
N ASN A 211 -10.24 11.25 -6.31
CA ASN A 211 -9.53 10.25 -5.49
C ASN A 211 -8.02 10.56 -5.41
N PHE A 212 -7.40 10.89 -6.54
CA PHE A 212 -5.99 11.27 -6.60
C PHE A 212 -5.69 12.45 -5.66
N ASN A 213 -6.50 13.51 -5.71
CA ASN A 213 -6.33 14.67 -4.84
C ASN A 213 -6.62 14.37 -3.37
N ALA A 214 -7.61 13.55 -3.04
CA ALA A 214 -7.88 13.14 -1.65
C ALA A 214 -6.65 12.44 -1.03
N ILE A 215 -6.07 11.50 -1.79
CA ILE A 215 -4.86 10.78 -1.42
C ILE A 215 -3.66 11.73 -1.23
N VAL A 216 -3.34 12.53 -2.24
CA VAL A 216 -2.18 13.44 -2.17
C VAL A 216 -2.36 14.46 -1.06
N ASN A 217 -3.54 15.05 -0.91
CA ASN A 217 -3.84 16.01 0.16
C ASN A 217 -3.66 15.37 1.54
N GLY A 218 -4.19 14.17 1.76
CA GLY A 218 -4.06 13.47 3.03
C GLY A 218 -2.62 13.11 3.34
N ILE A 219 -1.84 12.59 2.38
CA ILE A 219 -0.41 12.30 2.57
C ILE A 219 0.39 13.58 2.91
N VAL A 220 0.18 14.67 2.17
CA VAL A 220 0.84 15.95 2.49
C VAL A 220 0.42 16.43 3.88
N THR A 221 -0.86 16.31 4.23
CA THR A 221 -1.39 16.76 5.53
C THR A 221 -0.85 15.93 6.69
N SER A 222 -0.71 14.61 6.55
CA SER A 222 -0.13 13.75 7.59
C SER A 222 1.35 14.10 7.83
N ILE A 223 2.12 14.33 6.76
CA ILE A 223 3.53 14.78 6.86
C ILE A 223 3.62 16.16 7.51
N LYS A 224 2.74 17.11 7.16
CA LYS A 224 2.67 18.42 7.83
C LYS A 224 2.37 18.28 9.33
N ARG A 225 1.38 17.45 9.70
CA ARG A 225 1.06 17.16 11.11
C ARG A 225 2.25 16.51 11.85
N ALA A 226 3.02 15.65 11.18
CA ALA A 226 4.23 15.07 11.75
C ALA A 226 5.36 16.11 11.89
N HIS A 227 5.49 17.03 10.95
CA HIS A 227 6.44 18.15 11.03
C HIS A 227 6.10 19.08 12.19
N ASP A 228 4.83 19.47 12.33
CA ASP A 228 4.34 20.39 13.36
C ASP A 228 4.46 19.82 14.79
N THR A 229 4.63 18.50 14.93
CA THR A 229 4.77 17.81 16.21
C THR A 229 6.21 17.38 16.52
N LEU A 230 7.19 17.76 15.68
CA LEU A 230 8.60 17.41 15.90
C LEU A 230 9.09 17.88 17.27
N ALA A 231 9.60 16.95 18.06
CA ALA A 231 10.19 17.19 19.37
C ALA A 231 11.33 16.23 19.65
N PRO A 232 12.26 16.55 20.58
CA PRO A 232 13.24 15.59 21.07
C PRO A 232 12.56 14.34 21.65
N GLY A 233 13.18 13.19 21.43
CA GLY A 233 12.65 11.89 21.81
C GLY A 233 13.63 10.74 21.62
N THR A 234 13.13 9.53 21.83
CA THR A 234 13.89 8.28 21.73
C THR A 234 13.16 7.27 20.88
N LEU A 235 13.92 6.30 20.38
CA LEU A 235 13.44 5.21 19.55
C LEU A 235 13.72 3.88 20.24
N SER A 236 12.76 2.95 20.19
CA SER A 236 12.98 1.57 20.63
C SER A 236 12.44 0.58 19.59
N LEU A 237 13.21 -0.48 19.36
CA LEU A 237 12.89 -1.54 18.40
C LEU A 237 12.56 -2.83 19.14
N ALA A 238 11.47 -3.49 18.80
CA ALA A 238 11.17 -4.85 19.25
C ALA A 238 10.87 -5.75 18.06
N GLN A 239 11.25 -7.03 18.16
CA GLN A 239 10.93 -8.05 17.18
C GLN A 239 10.39 -9.29 17.86
N GLY A 240 9.48 -9.99 17.20
CA GLY A 240 9.01 -11.30 17.64
C GLY A 240 8.26 -12.04 16.55
N GLU A 241 8.15 -13.35 16.72
CA GLU A 241 7.48 -14.22 15.75
C GLU A 241 5.96 -14.25 16.00
N LEU A 242 5.17 -14.06 14.94
CA LEU A 242 3.71 -14.22 14.91
C LEU A 242 3.35 -15.47 14.09
N LYS A 243 3.60 -16.64 14.68
CA LYS A 243 3.41 -17.94 14.02
C LYS A 243 1.93 -18.23 13.75
N GLY A 244 1.65 -18.83 12.60
CA GLY A 244 0.31 -19.29 12.23
C GLY A 244 -0.69 -18.19 11.88
N ALA A 245 -0.28 -16.92 11.82
CA ALA A 245 -1.12 -15.83 11.34
C ALA A 245 -1.10 -15.69 9.80
N THR A 246 -0.10 -16.27 9.14
CA THR A 246 0.15 -16.17 7.71
C THR A 246 0.35 -17.53 7.07
N LEU A 247 0.10 -17.61 5.76
CA LEU A 247 0.32 -18.80 4.93
C LEU A 247 0.92 -18.39 3.58
N ASN A 248 1.74 -19.26 2.97
CA ASN A 248 2.29 -19.02 1.62
C ASN A 248 1.28 -19.48 0.56
N ARG A 249 0.89 -18.60 -0.37
CA ARG A 249 -0.09 -18.88 -1.44
C ARG A 249 0.52 -19.54 -2.68
N SER A 250 1.84 -19.55 -2.78
CA SER A 250 2.61 -20.07 -3.90
C SER A 250 3.70 -21.04 -3.41
N GLU A 251 3.35 -21.90 -2.43
CA GLU A 251 4.28 -22.82 -1.76
C GLU A 251 5.09 -23.69 -2.74
N PHE A 252 4.47 -24.14 -3.83
CA PHE A 252 5.18 -24.90 -4.86
C PHE A 252 6.34 -24.10 -5.48
N ALA A 253 6.15 -22.80 -5.74
CA ALA A 253 7.16 -21.92 -6.28
C ALA A 253 8.25 -21.63 -5.23
N TYR A 254 7.85 -21.34 -3.98
CA TYR A 254 8.77 -21.15 -2.86
C TYR A 254 9.73 -22.36 -2.72
N ASN A 255 9.19 -23.58 -2.81
CA ASN A 255 9.97 -24.83 -2.67
C ASN A 255 10.94 -25.10 -3.83
N LYS A 256 10.95 -24.28 -4.89
CA LYS A 256 11.98 -24.35 -5.95
C LYS A 256 13.27 -23.62 -5.60
N ASN A 257 13.25 -22.74 -4.60
CA ASN A 257 14.45 -22.07 -4.13
C ASN A 257 15.41 -23.08 -3.50
N VAL A 258 16.68 -23.06 -3.92
CA VAL A 258 17.71 -24.01 -3.43
C VAL A 258 18.04 -23.86 -1.94
N ASP A 259 17.81 -22.65 -1.42
CA ASP A 259 17.98 -22.18 -0.06
C ASP A 259 16.67 -22.23 0.76
N ALA A 260 15.56 -22.72 0.19
CA ALA A 260 14.30 -22.87 0.94
C ALA A 260 14.44 -23.74 2.19
N LYS A 261 15.31 -24.76 2.11
CA LYS A 261 15.62 -25.71 3.19
C LYS A 261 16.40 -25.10 4.37
N ASP A 262 16.93 -23.89 4.20
CA ASP A 262 17.72 -23.20 5.22
C ASP A 262 16.82 -22.43 6.21
N PHE A 263 15.49 -22.48 6.01
CA PHE A 263 14.49 -21.78 6.81
C PHE A 263 13.41 -22.74 7.32
N ASP A 264 12.97 -22.53 8.56
CA ASP A 264 11.95 -23.37 9.22
C ASP A 264 10.51 -23.12 8.73
N SER A 265 10.28 -21.97 8.07
CA SER A 265 8.97 -21.55 7.58
C SER A 265 9.07 -21.06 6.14
N ASN A 266 7.98 -21.19 5.37
CA ASN A 266 7.87 -20.68 3.99
C ASN A 266 7.27 -19.27 3.92
N VAL A 267 7.04 -18.63 5.07
CA VAL A 267 6.61 -17.23 5.20
C VAL A 267 7.57 -16.47 6.11
N ASN A 268 7.50 -15.14 6.10
CA ASN A 268 8.18 -14.31 7.09
C ASN A 268 7.28 -14.10 8.31
N GLU A 269 7.55 -14.82 9.40
CA GLU A 269 6.79 -14.73 10.65
C GLU A 269 7.25 -13.59 11.58
N THR A 270 8.31 -12.85 11.21
CA THR A 270 8.88 -11.80 12.06
C THR A 270 8.05 -10.54 11.96
N MET A 271 7.41 -10.16 13.07
CA MET A 271 6.87 -8.82 13.27
C MET A 271 7.96 -7.93 13.87
N THR A 272 8.17 -6.76 13.26
CA THR A 272 9.13 -5.75 13.74
C THR A 272 8.38 -4.47 14.09
N GLN A 273 8.64 -3.88 15.26
CA GLN A 273 8.01 -2.63 15.67
C GLN A 273 9.02 -1.59 16.15
N LEU A 274 8.95 -0.40 15.57
CA LEU A 274 9.69 0.79 15.96
C LEU A 274 8.74 1.74 16.69
N ARG A 275 8.97 1.91 17.99
CA ARG A 275 8.24 2.85 18.85
C ARG A 275 8.99 4.16 18.96
N LEU A 276 8.25 5.27 18.86
CA LEU A 276 8.72 6.63 19.01
C LEU A 276 8.15 7.20 20.31
N ASP A 277 9.04 7.64 21.20
CA ASP A 277 8.69 8.29 22.46
C ASP A 277 9.22 9.71 22.47
N ALA A 278 8.42 10.67 22.95
CA ALA A 278 8.91 12.00 23.26
C ALA A 278 9.90 11.94 24.44
N ALA A 279 10.69 13.00 24.65
CA ALA A 279 11.69 13.07 25.71
C ALA A 279 11.13 12.88 27.14
N ASP A 280 9.83 13.12 27.34
CA ASP A 280 9.12 12.86 28.61
C ASP A 280 8.64 11.41 28.77
N GLY A 281 8.95 10.53 27.81
CA GLY A 281 8.53 9.13 27.78
C GLY A 281 7.12 8.90 27.23
N THR A 282 6.41 9.95 26.80
CA THR A 282 5.08 9.81 26.19
C THR A 282 5.21 9.15 24.82
N PRO A 283 4.52 8.02 24.57
CA PRO A 283 4.50 7.42 23.24
C PRO A 283 3.79 8.35 22.25
N VAL A 284 4.45 8.64 21.12
CA VAL A 284 3.90 9.51 20.06
C VAL A 284 3.68 8.76 18.76
N GLY A 285 4.33 7.62 18.56
CA GLY A 285 4.15 6.84 17.34
C GLY A 285 4.59 5.39 17.44
N LEU A 286 4.03 4.57 16.56
CA LEU A 286 4.41 3.19 16.34
C LEU A 286 4.42 2.88 14.84
N ILE A 287 5.52 2.33 14.34
CA ILE A 287 5.60 1.75 13.00
C ILE A 287 5.82 0.24 13.16
N ASN A 288 4.90 -0.56 12.65
CA ASN A 288 4.93 -2.02 12.71
C ASN A 288 5.03 -2.59 11.29
N TRP A 289 5.93 -3.53 11.06
CA TRP A 289 6.10 -4.25 9.79
C TRP A 289 5.83 -5.73 9.99
N PHE A 290 4.91 -6.28 9.20
CA PHE A 290 4.60 -7.70 9.15
C PHE A 290 4.08 -8.08 7.76
N ALA A 291 4.62 -9.16 7.19
CA ALA A 291 4.30 -9.63 5.84
C ALA A 291 2.93 -10.32 5.85
N LEU A 292 1.87 -9.61 5.44
CA LEU A 292 0.52 -10.17 5.39
C LEU A 292 -0.31 -9.35 4.39
N HIS A 293 -0.76 -9.99 3.30
CA HIS A 293 -1.67 -9.33 2.36
C HIS A 293 -3.00 -8.93 3.07
N PRO A 294 -3.43 -7.66 2.96
CA PRO A 294 -4.68 -7.16 3.52
C PRO A 294 -5.86 -7.47 2.58
N THR A 295 -6.14 -8.77 2.49
CA THR A 295 -7.17 -9.37 1.65
C THR A 295 -8.10 -10.24 2.49
N SER A 296 -8.36 -9.85 3.75
CA SER A 296 -9.30 -10.56 4.61
C SER A 296 -10.76 -10.26 4.21
N PHE A 297 -11.01 -9.07 3.63
CA PHE A 297 -12.17 -8.84 2.75
C PHE A 297 -11.88 -9.35 1.33
N SER A 298 -12.83 -10.07 0.74
CA SER A 298 -12.68 -10.66 -0.59
C SER A 298 -12.96 -9.68 -1.74
N ASN A 299 -12.79 -10.18 -2.96
CA ASN A 299 -13.16 -9.48 -4.19
C ASN A 299 -14.68 -9.29 -4.39
N GLN A 300 -15.52 -9.67 -3.41
CA GLN A 300 -16.97 -9.41 -3.40
C GLN A 300 -17.36 -8.29 -2.42
N PHE A 301 -16.46 -7.85 -1.56
CA PHE A 301 -16.74 -6.78 -0.61
C PHE A 301 -16.72 -5.42 -1.31
N MET A 302 -17.75 -4.59 -1.11
CA MET A 302 -17.94 -3.35 -1.89
C MET A 302 -17.87 -2.07 -1.05
N HIS A 303 -17.30 -2.15 0.16
CA HIS A 303 -17.17 -1.01 1.07
C HIS A 303 -15.70 -0.71 1.32
N LEU A 304 -15.36 0.58 1.35
CA LEU A 304 -13.99 1.01 1.63
C LEU A 304 -13.56 0.56 3.03
N SER A 305 -12.36 -0.01 3.13
CA SER A 305 -11.77 -0.43 4.41
C SER A 305 -10.24 -0.48 4.32
N ALA A 306 -9.58 -0.22 5.45
CA ALA A 306 -8.15 -0.45 5.62
C ALA A 306 -7.82 -1.92 5.98
N ASP A 307 -8.83 -2.82 5.96
CA ASP A 307 -8.73 -4.26 6.15
C ASP A 307 -8.03 -4.64 7.48
N ASN A 308 -7.37 -5.79 7.56
CA ASN A 308 -6.78 -6.32 8.79
C ASN A 308 -5.68 -5.41 9.38
N LYS A 309 -4.87 -4.75 8.55
CA LYS A 309 -3.86 -3.77 8.98
C LYS A 309 -4.53 -2.54 9.59
N GLY A 310 -5.56 -2.01 8.93
CA GLY A 310 -6.37 -0.92 9.44
C GLY A 310 -7.03 -1.22 10.79
N PHE A 311 -7.53 -2.44 10.95
CA PHE A 311 -8.07 -2.93 12.21
C PHE A 311 -7.01 -2.90 13.32
N ALA A 312 -5.82 -3.46 13.06
CA ALA A 312 -4.71 -3.47 14.01
C ALA A 312 -4.22 -2.06 14.36
N GLN A 313 -4.12 -1.16 13.37
CA GLN A 313 -3.74 0.24 13.54
C GLN A 313 -4.64 0.97 14.53
N ARG A 314 -5.96 0.93 14.31
CA ARG A 314 -6.93 1.59 15.19
C ARG A 314 -6.97 0.95 16.57
N GLY A 315 -6.81 -0.36 16.65
CA GLY A 315 -6.68 -1.07 17.92
C GLY A 315 -5.47 -0.59 18.71
N ALA A 316 -4.30 -0.49 18.06
CA ALA A 316 -3.07 -0.01 18.68
C ALA A 316 -3.19 1.46 19.12
N GLU A 317 -3.85 2.30 18.31
CA GLU A 317 -4.14 3.69 18.71
C GLU A 317 -5.00 3.76 19.98
N LYS A 318 -6.03 2.91 20.09
CA LYS A 318 -6.88 2.82 21.28
C LYS A 318 -6.13 2.27 22.50
N VAL A 319 -5.23 1.31 22.31
CA VAL A 319 -4.49 0.64 23.41
C VAL A 319 -3.32 1.49 23.92
N PHE A 320 -2.56 2.15 23.04
CA PHE A 320 -1.28 2.78 23.41
C PHE A 320 -1.31 4.30 23.58
N ALA A 321 -2.36 5.00 23.13
CA ALA A 321 -2.44 6.46 23.28
C ALA A 321 -2.39 6.94 24.75
N GLY A 322 -2.83 6.08 25.70
CA GLY A 322 -2.93 6.42 27.12
C GLY A 322 -3.84 7.62 27.40
N ASP A 323 -3.70 8.22 28.59
CA ASP A 323 -4.42 9.45 28.98
C ASP A 323 -3.74 10.74 28.49
N SER A 324 -2.81 10.64 27.52
CA SER A 324 -2.02 11.79 27.09
C SER A 324 -2.83 12.72 26.16
N ASN A 325 -2.61 14.03 26.27
CA ASN A 325 -3.16 15.00 25.33
C ASN A 325 -2.45 14.97 23.95
N LYS A 326 -1.35 14.20 23.81
CA LYS A 326 -0.62 14.05 22.54
C LYS A 326 -1.30 12.97 21.71
N LYS A 327 -1.52 13.24 20.42
CA LYS A 327 -2.08 12.24 19.51
C LYS A 327 -1.02 11.16 19.25
N PHE A 328 -1.38 9.90 19.47
CA PHE A 328 -0.56 8.75 19.11
C PHE A 328 -0.99 8.22 17.73
N VAL A 329 -0.01 7.87 16.89
CA VAL A 329 -0.24 7.35 15.52
C VAL A 329 0.39 5.98 15.41
N ALA A 330 -0.39 4.97 14.98
CA ALA A 330 0.12 3.62 14.77
C ALA A 330 -0.04 3.21 13.30
N ALA A 331 1.05 2.83 12.63
CA ALA A 331 1.03 2.25 11.29
C ALA A 331 1.36 0.76 11.33
N PHE A 332 0.59 -0.06 10.61
CA PHE A 332 0.89 -1.46 10.36
C PHE A 332 1.18 -1.59 8.86
N ALA A 333 2.45 -1.41 8.52
CA ALA A 333 2.96 -1.50 7.16
C ALA A 333 3.05 -2.95 6.69
N ASN A 334 3.30 -3.11 5.40
CA ASN A 334 3.62 -4.40 4.80
C ASN A 334 5.13 -4.68 4.83
N ALA A 335 5.57 -5.77 4.22
CA ALA A 335 6.98 -6.16 4.23
C ALA A 335 7.34 -6.90 2.93
N ASP A 336 7.57 -8.21 3.03
CA ASP A 336 7.77 -9.15 1.94
C ASP A 336 6.55 -10.05 1.77
N GLU A 337 5.40 -9.42 1.50
CA GLU A 337 4.08 -10.07 1.43
C GLU A 337 3.74 -10.72 0.09
N GLY A 338 4.60 -10.67 -0.93
CA GLY A 338 4.23 -10.98 -2.31
C GLY A 338 3.63 -12.36 -2.54
N ASP A 339 3.96 -13.34 -1.71
CA ASP A 339 3.41 -14.70 -1.72
C ASP A 339 2.70 -15.07 -0.41
N VAL A 340 2.31 -14.10 0.41
CA VAL A 340 1.81 -14.31 1.78
C VAL A 340 0.38 -13.80 1.96
N LEU A 341 -0.48 -14.65 2.52
CA LEU A 341 -1.87 -14.34 2.87
C LEU A 341 -2.11 -14.48 4.37
N ALA A 342 -3.21 -13.91 4.86
CA ALA A 342 -3.73 -14.24 6.19
C ALA A 342 -4.10 -15.73 6.27
N ALA A 343 -3.60 -16.44 7.29
CA ALA A 343 -3.77 -17.87 7.48
C ALA A 343 -5.24 -18.33 7.47
N GLY A 344 -6.14 -17.48 7.96
CA GLY A 344 -7.55 -17.82 8.02
C GLY A 344 -8.38 -17.36 6.81
N GLY A 345 -7.76 -16.85 5.74
CA GLY A 345 -8.40 -16.64 4.44
C GLY A 345 -9.51 -15.58 4.38
N ASN A 346 -10.17 -15.51 3.22
CA ASN A 346 -11.37 -14.70 2.98
C ASN A 346 -12.50 -15.52 2.34
N ALA A 347 -13.70 -14.94 2.25
CA ALA A 347 -14.91 -15.65 1.83
C ALA A 347 -14.90 -16.14 0.37
N ASN A 348 -14.02 -15.62 -0.48
CA ASN A 348 -13.95 -16.00 -1.90
C ASN A 348 -12.56 -16.53 -2.33
N SER A 349 -11.73 -16.97 -1.38
CA SER A 349 -10.48 -17.67 -1.71
C SER A 349 -10.75 -19.08 -2.25
N LYS A 350 -9.76 -19.66 -2.96
CA LYS A 350 -9.79 -21.05 -3.41
C LYS A 350 -9.81 -22.06 -2.24
N PRO A 351 -10.23 -23.31 -2.48
CA PRO A 351 -10.15 -24.39 -1.50
C PRO A 351 -8.74 -24.57 -0.92
N GLY A 352 -8.65 -24.62 0.41
CA GLY A 352 -7.40 -24.60 1.18
C GLY A 352 -7.06 -23.21 1.74
N TYR A 353 -7.66 -22.15 1.20
CA TYR A 353 -7.36 -20.75 1.53
C TYR A 353 -8.59 -19.94 1.97
N GLN A 354 -9.76 -20.59 2.07
CA GLN A 354 -11.03 -19.95 2.39
C GLN A 354 -11.18 -19.58 3.87
N GLY A 355 -11.74 -18.40 4.10
CA GLY A 355 -12.19 -17.90 5.39
C GLY A 355 -13.70 -18.04 5.60
N SER A 356 -14.22 -17.35 6.60
CA SER A 356 -15.66 -17.31 6.87
C SER A 356 -16.41 -16.45 5.85
N ASP A 357 -17.66 -16.82 5.53
CA ASP A 357 -18.60 -15.96 4.81
C ASP A 357 -18.89 -14.65 5.55
N ASN A 358 -18.70 -14.61 6.87
CA ASN A 358 -18.76 -13.37 7.62
C ASN A 358 -17.41 -12.66 7.57
N GLU A 359 -17.20 -11.87 6.50
CA GLU A 359 -15.91 -11.26 6.20
C GLU A 359 -15.39 -10.30 7.30
N TRP A 360 -16.29 -9.67 8.08
CA TRP A 360 -15.88 -8.87 9.23
C TRP A 360 -15.16 -9.68 10.31
N GLU A 361 -15.51 -10.95 10.49
CA GLU A 361 -14.81 -11.83 11.43
C GLU A 361 -13.43 -12.24 10.92
N ASN A 362 -13.26 -12.41 9.60
CA ASN A 362 -11.94 -12.67 9.01
C ASN A 362 -11.00 -11.50 9.32
N VAL A 363 -11.44 -10.27 9.02
CA VAL A 363 -10.67 -9.05 9.25
C VAL A 363 -10.40 -8.82 10.73
N ARG A 364 -11.41 -9.03 11.60
CA ARG A 364 -11.24 -8.93 13.05
C ARG A 364 -10.20 -9.92 13.55
N ARG A 365 -10.30 -11.20 13.16
CA ARG A 365 -9.34 -12.24 13.57
C ARG A 365 -7.92 -11.87 13.14
N ASP A 366 -7.72 -11.54 11.88
CA ASP A 366 -6.38 -11.32 11.31
C ASP A 366 -5.76 -10.01 11.80
N GLY A 367 -6.58 -8.98 12.00
CA GLY A 367 -6.14 -7.73 12.61
C GLY A 367 -5.87 -7.86 14.12
N GLN A 368 -6.68 -8.66 14.83
CA GLN A 368 -6.49 -8.88 16.26
C GLN A 368 -5.19 -9.66 16.54
N LEU A 369 -4.84 -10.67 15.74
CA LEU A 369 -3.56 -11.37 15.86
C LEU A 369 -2.37 -10.41 15.76
N GLN A 370 -2.42 -9.45 14.84
CA GLN A 370 -1.38 -8.44 14.69
C GLN A 370 -1.34 -7.49 15.90
N LEU A 371 -2.50 -7.04 16.37
CA LEU A 371 -2.62 -6.15 17.53
C LEU A 371 -2.13 -6.83 18.83
N ASP A 372 -2.50 -8.08 19.04
CA ASP A 372 -2.10 -8.87 20.20
C ASP A 372 -0.58 -9.00 20.23
N LYS A 373 0.05 -9.28 19.08
CA LYS A 373 1.51 -9.36 18.99
C LYS A 373 2.18 -8.00 19.23
N ALA A 374 1.66 -6.93 18.66
CA ALA A 374 2.19 -5.58 18.92
C ALA A 374 2.10 -5.21 20.41
N THR A 375 1.02 -5.62 21.07
CA THR A 375 0.81 -5.44 22.52
C THR A 375 1.80 -6.26 23.35
N GLU A 376 2.05 -7.51 22.96
CA GLU A 376 3.08 -8.37 23.57
C GLU A 376 4.47 -7.72 23.50
N LEU A 377 4.82 -7.14 22.33
CA LEU A 377 6.12 -6.53 22.07
C LEU A 377 6.30 -5.14 22.69
N TRP A 378 5.24 -4.50 23.18
CA TRP A 378 5.23 -3.08 23.58
C TRP A 378 6.32 -2.70 24.61
N ASN A 379 6.59 -3.60 25.57
CA ASN A 379 7.57 -3.39 26.63
C ASN A 379 8.90 -4.15 26.40
N GLN A 380 9.11 -4.70 25.21
CA GLN A 380 10.29 -5.50 24.86
C GLN A 380 11.31 -4.73 24.01
N GLY A 381 11.10 -3.42 23.80
CA GLY A 381 11.92 -2.59 22.93
C GLY A 381 13.35 -2.42 23.44
N VAL A 382 14.33 -2.61 22.56
CA VAL A 382 15.73 -2.23 22.78
C VAL A 382 15.98 -0.83 22.20
N PRO A 383 16.77 0.03 22.86
CA PRO A 383 17.07 1.36 22.33
C PRO A 383 17.72 1.32 20.95
N VAL A 384 17.24 2.15 20.03
CA VAL A 384 17.89 2.39 18.73
C VAL A 384 18.94 3.48 18.91
N ALA A 385 20.10 3.30 18.28
CA ALA A 385 21.21 4.23 18.38
C ALA A 385 22.02 4.32 17.09
N GLY A 386 22.59 5.49 16.83
CA GLY A 386 23.40 5.78 15.62
C GLY A 386 22.75 6.83 14.69
N PRO A 387 23.35 7.09 13.53
CA PRO A 387 22.98 8.21 12.66
C PRO A 387 21.67 7.97 11.90
N VAL A 388 21.11 9.06 11.36
CA VAL A 388 20.08 9.02 10.33
C VAL A 388 20.74 9.32 8.99
N ASP A 389 20.59 8.42 8.02
CA ASP A 389 21.14 8.64 6.67
C ASP A 389 20.28 7.99 5.60
N VAL A 390 20.46 8.40 4.34
CA VAL A 390 19.68 7.86 3.23
C VAL A 390 20.51 7.77 1.95
N ARG A 391 20.23 6.76 1.14
CA ARG A 391 20.65 6.68 -0.26
C ARG A 391 19.43 6.34 -1.10
N ALA A 392 19.17 7.14 -2.12
CA ALA A 392 18.08 6.89 -3.04
C ALA A 392 18.49 7.32 -4.43
N ARG A 393 17.88 6.70 -5.45
CA ARG A 393 17.95 7.16 -6.83
C ARG A 393 16.85 6.53 -7.65
N TRP A 394 16.53 7.15 -8.77
CA TRP A 394 15.77 6.55 -9.83
C TRP A 394 16.69 5.79 -10.79
N VAL A 395 16.30 4.56 -11.11
CA VAL A 395 17.00 3.67 -12.04
C VAL A 395 16.11 3.23 -13.18
N ASP A 396 16.64 3.18 -14.39
CA ASP A 396 15.93 2.57 -15.51
C ASP A 396 16.19 1.06 -15.51
N LEU A 397 15.14 0.28 -15.27
CA LEU A 397 15.24 -1.18 -15.31
C LEU A 397 15.19 -1.73 -16.74
N LYS A 398 14.78 -0.94 -17.73
CA LYS A 398 14.81 -1.37 -19.14
C LYS A 398 16.27 -1.49 -19.59
N GLY A 399 16.69 -2.70 -19.97
CA GLY A 399 18.04 -2.94 -20.46
C GLY A 399 19.13 -2.83 -19.40
N TYR A 400 18.74 -2.81 -18.12
CA TYR A 400 19.66 -2.73 -16.98
C TYR A 400 20.62 -3.92 -16.95
N GLN A 401 21.91 -3.65 -16.68
CA GLN A 401 22.97 -4.66 -16.67
C GLN A 401 23.15 -5.25 -15.27
N VAL A 402 23.00 -6.56 -15.15
CA VAL A 402 23.20 -7.32 -13.91
C VAL A 402 24.52 -8.07 -14.00
N ASP A 403 25.42 -7.80 -13.05
CA ASP A 403 26.71 -8.48 -12.93
C ASP A 403 26.50 -9.96 -12.60
N GLY A 404 27.31 -10.83 -13.19
CA GLY A 404 27.27 -12.27 -13.01
C GLY A 404 27.37 -12.74 -11.56
N LYS A 405 27.92 -11.94 -10.65
CA LYS A 405 27.95 -12.26 -9.21
C LYS A 405 26.57 -12.25 -8.56
N PHE A 406 25.56 -11.58 -9.15
CA PHE A 406 24.18 -11.54 -8.65
C PHE A 406 23.25 -12.53 -9.37
N THR A 407 23.72 -13.22 -10.42
CA THR A 407 22.88 -14.07 -11.27
C THR A 407 23.04 -15.56 -10.99
N ASN A 408 23.60 -15.92 -9.82
CA ASN A 408 23.84 -17.30 -9.39
C ASN A 408 24.60 -18.14 -10.44
N GLY A 409 25.63 -17.55 -11.05
CA GLY A 409 26.48 -18.25 -12.02
C GLY A 409 25.98 -18.21 -13.47
N ALA A 410 24.87 -17.53 -13.76
CA ALA A 410 24.37 -17.39 -15.13
C ALA A 410 25.17 -16.39 -16.00
N GLY A 411 26.24 -15.79 -15.44
CA GLY A 411 27.02 -14.73 -16.07
C GLY A 411 26.29 -13.39 -16.09
N ASN A 412 26.86 -12.38 -16.76
CA ASN A 412 26.22 -11.08 -16.89
C ASN A 412 24.88 -11.21 -17.62
N LYS A 413 23.87 -10.47 -17.17
CA LYS A 413 22.51 -10.46 -17.73
C LYS A 413 22.03 -9.05 -18.01
N VAL A 414 21.01 -8.96 -18.85
CA VAL A 414 20.31 -7.73 -19.20
C VAL A 414 18.85 -7.92 -18.85
N LEU A 415 18.25 -6.94 -18.17
CA LEU A 415 16.82 -6.95 -17.89
C LEU A 415 15.97 -6.71 -19.13
N CYS A 416 14.77 -7.29 -19.11
CA CYS A 416 13.86 -7.29 -20.25
C CYS A 416 13.01 -6.03 -20.32
N MET A 417 12.35 -5.84 -21.47
CA MET A 417 11.18 -4.96 -21.51
C MET A 417 10.09 -5.51 -20.57
N PRO A 418 9.43 -4.66 -19.77
CA PRO A 418 8.46 -5.19 -18.82
C PRO A 418 7.26 -5.82 -19.52
N ALA A 419 6.85 -6.98 -19.01
CA ALA A 419 5.72 -7.73 -19.53
C ALA A 419 5.07 -8.61 -18.45
N ARG A 420 3.76 -8.84 -18.57
CA ARG A 420 3.01 -9.79 -17.73
C ARG A 420 2.74 -11.09 -18.46
N GLY A 421 2.88 -12.20 -17.75
CA GLY A 421 2.65 -13.55 -18.27
C GLY A 421 1.18 -13.95 -18.26
N TYR A 422 0.85 -15.10 -18.84
CA TYR A 422 -0.53 -15.62 -18.84
C TYR A 422 -1.06 -15.90 -17.44
N SER A 423 -0.25 -16.46 -16.54
CA SER A 423 -0.70 -16.78 -15.18
C SER A 423 -1.02 -15.57 -14.31
N PHE A 424 -0.64 -14.35 -14.72
CA PHE A 424 -1.19 -13.13 -14.12
C PHE A 424 -2.72 -13.07 -14.25
N ALA A 425 -3.27 -13.56 -15.36
CA ALA A 425 -4.72 -13.56 -15.57
C ALA A 425 -5.44 -14.63 -14.73
N ALA A 426 -4.75 -15.58 -14.08
CA ALA A 426 -5.39 -16.57 -13.21
C ALA A 426 -5.89 -15.96 -11.88
N GLY A 427 -5.30 -14.84 -11.45
CA GLY A 427 -5.45 -14.33 -10.09
C GLY A 427 -4.70 -15.19 -9.07
N GLY A 428 -4.60 -14.71 -7.83
CA GLY A 428 -4.02 -15.46 -6.71
C GLY A 428 -5.07 -16.27 -5.95
N GLU A 429 -4.62 -17.10 -5.00
CA GLU A 429 -5.49 -17.98 -4.20
C GLU A 429 -6.56 -17.23 -3.39
N ASN A 430 -6.28 -15.99 -2.97
CA ASN A 430 -7.18 -15.11 -2.21
C ASN A 430 -8.16 -14.30 -3.07
N GLY A 431 -8.12 -14.45 -4.39
CA GLY A 431 -8.94 -13.71 -5.34
C GLY A 431 -8.79 -14.26 -6.75
N PRO A 432 -9.23 -15.51 -6.99
CA PRO A 432 -9.14 -16.12 -8.31
C PRO A 432 -9.94 -15.30 -9.33
N SER A 433 -9.46 -15.26 -10.58
CA SER A 433 -10.18 -14.59 -11.67
C SER A 433 -11.27 -15.46 -12.30
N ASP A 434 -11.16 -16.78 -12.12
CA ASP A 434 -11.99 -17.82 -12.74
C ASP A 434 -12.13 -17.68 -14.26
N ILE A 435 -11.16 -17.03 -14.94
CA ILE A 435 -11.15 -16.91 -16.39
C ILE A 435 -10.93 -18.30 -17.00
N PRO A 436 -11.87 -18.84 -17.81
CA PRO A 436 -11.74 -20.19 -18.36
C PRO A 436 -10.45 -20.36 -19.17
N GLY A 437 -9.68 -21.40 -18.85
CA GLY A 437 -8.42 -21.71 -19.52
C GLY A 437 -7.19 -20.94 -19.03
N MET A 438 -7.35 -20.05 -18.04
CA MET A 438 -6.24 -19.40 -17.33
C MET A 438 -5.96 -20.14 -16.02
N TYR A 439 -4.71 -20.49 -15.78
CA TYR A 439 -4.27 -21.15 -14.56
C TYR A 439 -2.83 -20.74 -14.21
N GLU A 440 -2.42 -20.96 -12.97
CA GLU A 440 -1.04 -20.73 -12.54
C GLU A 440 -0.10 -21.80 -13.08
N GLY A 441 1.13 -21.42 -13.44
CA GLY A 441 2.13 -22.34 -13.98
C GLY A 441 2.19 -22.41 -15.51
N MET A 442 1.59 -21.44 -16.22
CA MET A 442 1.61 -21.37 -17.67
C MET A 442 2.96 -20.80 -18.15
N THR A 443 3.75 -21.64 -18.80
CA THR A 443 5.07 -21.34 -19.38
C THR A 443 5.02 -21.45 -20.90
N ARG A 444 6.05 -20.98 -21.60
CA ARG A 444 6.17 -21.17 -23.06
C ARG A 444 6.11 -22.63 -23.50
N GLU A 445 6.66 -23.53 -22.69
CA GLU A 445 6.78 -24.94 -23.03
C GLU A 445 5.45 -25.70 -22.92
N ASN A 446 4.62 -25.36 -21.94
CA ASN A 446 3.34 -26.02 -21.69
C ASN A 446 2.12 -25.21 -22.19
N PHE A 447 2.31 -23.95 -22.61
CA PHE A 447 1.23 -23.15 -23.17
C PHE A 447 0.79 -23.72 -24.51
N ARG A 448 -0.52 -23.99 -24.63
CA ARG A 448 -1.15 -24.52 -25.82
C ARG A 448 -2.49 -23.81 -26.02
N ILE A 449 -2.56 -22.92 -27.02
CA ILE A 449 -3.78 -22.15 -27.37
C ILE A 449 -4.97 -23.10 -27.66
N ASN A 450 -4.68 -24.33 -28.12
CA ASN A 450 -5.65 -25.32 -28.58
C ASN A 450 -5.67 -26.62 -27.76
N ASP A 451 -5.06 -26.70 -26.57
CA ASP A 451 -5.03 -27.98 -25.84
C ASP A 451 -6.43 -28.45 -25.43
N ASP A 452 -6.74 -29.72 -25.73
CA ASP A 452 -7.96 -30.45 -25.38
C ASP A 452 -8.10 -30.74 -23.87
N ILE A 453 -7.08 -30.43 -23.05
CA ILE A 453 -7.09 -30.58 -21.58
C ILE A 453 -7.96 -29.50 -20.91
N ASN A 454 -8.38 -28.53 -21.70
CA ASN A 454 -9.22 -27.44 -21.30
C ASN A 454 -10.65 -27.90 -20.98
N LYS A 455 -10.99 -27.89 -19.68
CA LYS A 455 -12.35 -27.57 -19.18
C LYS A 455 -12.76 -26.12 -19.58
N VAL A 456 -12.50 -25.72 -20.82
CA VAL A 456 -12.77 -24.38 -21.33
C VAL A 456 -14.21 -24.31 -21.76
N ASP A 457 -14.89 -23.33 -21.22
CA ASP A 457 -16.18 -22.89 -21.69
C ASP A 457 -16.11 -22.64 -23.22
N GLN A 458 -16.79 -23.49 -23.98
CA GLN A 458 -16.93 -23.35 -25.44
C GLN A 458 -17.89 -22.21 -25.82
N SER A 459 -18.34 -21.39 -24.86
CA SER A 459 -19.12 -20.21 -25.14
C SER A 459 -18.41 -19.26 -26.09
N PHE A 460 -19.23 -18.48 -26.81
CA PHE A 460 -18.81 -17.41 -27.69
C PHE A 460 -17.88 -16.39 -27.00
N LEU A 461 -18.02 -16.20 -25.69
CA LEU A 461 -17.15 -15.34 -24.90
C LEU A 461 -15.76 -15.98 -24.71
N GLY A 462 -15.71 -17.29 -24.44
CA GLY A 462 -14.47 -18.07 -24.37
C GLY A 462 -13.72 -18.17 -25.70
N SER A 463 -14.41 -18.11 -26.85
CA SER A 463 -13.74 -18.03 -28.16
C SER A 463 -13.19 -16.63 -28.48
N LEU A 464 -13.88 -15.55 -28.07
CA LEU A 464 -13.40 -14.18 -28.24
C LEU A 464 -12.18 -13.86 -27.38
N THR A 465 -12.16 -14.31 -26.12
CA THR A 465 -10.99 -14.16 -25.22
C THR A 465 -9.79 -14.94 -25.76
N ARG A 466 -9.98 -16.17 -26.23
CA ARG A 466 -8.93 -16.96 -26.91
C ARG A 466 -8.39 -16.27 -28.15
N GLY A 467 -9.25 -15.68 -28.98
CA GLY A 467 -8.84 -14.96 -30.19
C GLY A 467 -8.00 -13.71 -29.88
N ALA A 468 -8.44 -12.89 -28.94
CA ALA A 468 -7.70 -11.68 -28.53
C ALA A 468 -6.34 -12.02 -27.91
N PHE A 469 -6.28 -13.01 -27.03
CA PHE A 469 -5.03 -13.43 -26.40
C PHE A 469 -4.10 -14.22 -27.34
N GLY A 470 -4.64 -15.05 -28.23
CA GLY A 470 -3.87 -15.76 -29.25
C GLY A 470 -3.14 -14.81 -30.21
N ILE A 471 -3.77 -13.69 -30.58
CA ILE A 471 -3.14 -12.66 -31.41
C ILE A 471 -2.04 -11.95 -30.63
N VAL A 472 -2.30 -11.44 -29.43
CA VAL A 472 -1.28 -10.74 -28.62
C VAL A 472 -0.08 -11.63 -28.34
N SER A 473 -0.30 -12.90 -27.97
CA SER A 473 0.78 -13.84 -27.69
C SER A 473 1.61 -14.22 -28.90
N THR A 474 1.07 -14.25 -30.11
CA THR A 474 1.86 -14.60 -31.31
C THR A 474 2.76 -13.47 -31.80
N VAL A 475 2.41 -12.21 -31.52
CA VAL A 475 3.19 -11.04 -31.99
C VAL A 475 4.02 -10.35 -30.90
N SER A 476 3.86 -10.72 -29.62
CA SER A 476 4.45 -9.99 -28.48
C SER A 476 5.41 -10.80 -27.60
N GLN A 477 5.87 -11.98 -28.04
CA GLN A 477 6.88 -12.73 -27.27
C GLN A 477 8.25 -12.04 -27.32
N ASP A 478 8.93 -12.01 -26.17
CA ASP A 478 10.28 -11.48 -25.99
C ASP A 478 11.15 -12.56 -25.36
N ASP A 479 12.14 -13.11 -26.09
CA ASP A 479 13.00 -14.20 -25.59
C ASP A 479 13.75 -13.86 -24.29
N CYS A 480 13.95 -12.58 -23.98
CA CYS A 480 14.50 -12.17 -22.69
C CYS A 480 13.63 -12.66 -21.52
N GLN A 481 12.31 -12.72 -21.70
CA GLN A 481 11.35 -13.15 -20.67
C GLN A 481 11.41 -14.65 -20.34
N ALA A 482 12.28 -15.42 -21.01
CA ALA A 482 12.56 -16.83 -20.74
C ALA A 482 11.29 -17.70 -20.67
N GLU A 483 10.98 -18.31 -19.51
CA GLU A 483 9.85 -19.24 -19.36
C GLU A 483 8.49 -18.57 -19.49
N LYS A 484 8.42 -17.24 -19.30
CA LYS A 484 7.17 -16.49 -19.33
C LYS A 484 6.59 -16.47 -20.74
N GLN A 485 5.39 -17.01 -20.87
CA GLN A 485 4.53 -16.75 -22.00
C GLN A 485 3.92 -15.36 -21.82
N VAL A 486 4.36 -14.39 -22.63
CA VAL A 486 3.91 -12.99 -22.52
C VAL A 486 2.44 -12.89 -22.93
N LEU A 487 1.63 -12.33 -22.01
CA LEU A 487 0.24 -11.95 -22.22
C LEU A 487 0.12 -10.46 -22.54
N LEU A 488 0.81 -9.61 -21.78
CA LEU A 488 0.75 -8.16 -21.91
C LEU A 488 2.18 -7.58 -22.00
N PRO A 489 2.65 -7.13 -23.18
CA PRO A 489 3.95 -6.47 -23.35
C PRO A 489 3.88 -5.00 -22.86
N THR A 490 3.61 -4.80 -21.57
CA THR A 490 3.25 -3.51 -20.96
C THR A 490 4.29 -2.41 -21.20
N GLY A 491 5.57 -2.77 -21.27
CA GLY A 491 6.65 -1.86 -21.61
C GLY A 491 6.63 -1.40 -23.07
N SER A 492 6.48 -2.32 -24.01
CA SER A 492 6.48 -2.01 -25.45
C SER A 492 5.29 -1.12 -25.84
N TRP A 493 4.18 -1.23 -25.11
CA TRP A 493 3.01 -0.35 -25.27
C TRP A 493 3.08 0.95 -24.47
N GLY A 494 4.13 1.17 -23.67
CA GLY A 494 4.28 2.37 -22.84
C GLY A 494 3.24 2.49 -21.70
N TRP A 495 2.65 1.36 -21.29
CA TRP A 495 1.58 1.30 -20.30
C TRP A 495 2.09 1.46 -18.86
N ILE A 496 3.37 1.19 -18.63
CA ILE A 496 4.04 1.40 -17.35
C ILE A 496 5.33 2.22 -17.52
N ASN A 497 5.89 2.72 -16.42
CA ASN A 497 7.20 3.35 -16.40
C ASN A 497 8.27 2.28 -16.19
N THR A 498 9.44 2.45 -16.82
CA THR A 498 10.60 1.56 -16.60
C THR A 498 11.57 2.14 -15.57
N GLN A 499 11.44 3.43 -15.26
CA GLN A 499 12.18 4.11 -14.20
C GLN A 499 11.54 3.77 -12.85
N GLN A 500 12.32 3.15 -11.98
CA GLN A 500 11.91 2.69 -10.66
C GLN A 500 12.71 3.41 -9.57
N PRO A 501 12.06 3.84 -8.48
CA PRO A 501 12.77 4.40 -7.34
C PRO A 501 13.37 3.28 -6.50
N VAL A 502 14.65 3.40 -6.15
CA VAL A 502 15.30 2.58 -5.13
C VAL A 502 15.74 3.48 -3.99
N GLN A 503 15.43 3.10 -2.75
CA GLN A 503 15.66 3.93 -1.56
C GLN A 503 15.99 3.06 -0.35
N LEU A 504 17.08 3.42 0.33
CA LEU A 504 17.61 2.78 1.52
C LEU A 504 17.75 3.83 2.62
N MET A 505 16.93 3.73 3.67
CA MET A 505 17.00 4.59 4.85
C MET A 505 17.75 3.89 5.98
N ARG A 506 18.65 4.59 6.65
CA ARG A 506 19.27 4.18 7.91
C ARG A 506 18.74 5.01 9.06
N ILE A 507 18.30 4.35 10.11
CA ILE A 507 17.87 4.96 11.38
C ILE A 507 18.59 4.22 12.50
N GLY A 508 19.70 4.78 12.97
CA GLY A 508 20.54 4.13 13.97
C GLY A 508 21.16 2.82 13.47
N ASN A 509 20.79 1.72 14.13
CA ASN A 509 21.16 0.35 13.82
C ASN A 509 20.17 -0.36 12.88
N ILE A 510 19.19 0.36 12.34
CA ILE A 510 18.16 -0.17 11.42
C ILE A 510 18.42 0.33 10.00
N ALA A 511 18.27 -0.55 9.01
CA ALA A 511 18.15 -0.20 7.61
C ALA A 511 16.76 -0.59 7.06
N ILE A 512 16.11 0.31 6.33
CA ILE A 512 14.79 0.10 5.70
C ILE A 512 14.95 0.15 4.18
N VAL A 513 14.58 -0.94 3.51
CA VAL A 513 14.67 -1.13 2.06
C VAL A 513 13.29 -0.91 1.43
N ALA A 514 13.15 0.13 0.59
CA ALA A 514 11.89 0.46 -0.08
C ALA A 514 11.76 -0.21 -1.46
N ILE A 515 10.95 -1.26 -1.58
CA ILE A 515 10.79 -1.97 -2.86
C ILE A 515 9.54 -1.46 -3.60
N PRO A 516 9.65 -1.00 -4.86
CA PRO A 516 8.51 -0.50 -5.64
C PRO A 516 7.66 -1.62 -6.26
N GLY A 517 7.23 -2.57 -5.43
CA GLY A 517 6.49 -3.76 -5.83
C GLY A 517 6.26 -4.70 -4.65
N GLU A 518 5.87 -5.93 -4.96
CA GLU A 518 5.52 -6.98 -4.00
C GLU A 518 6.61 -8.07 -3.99
N PRO A 519 7.61 -7.99 -3.09
CA PRO A 519 8.63 -9.01 -2.98
C PRO A 519 8.08 -10.27 -2.31
N THR A 520 8.36 -11.45 -2.89
CA THR A 520 8.09 -12.73 -2.23
C THR A 520 8.96 -12.91 -0.99
N THR A 521 8.56 -13.85 -0.13
CA THR A 521 9.27 -14.19 1.11
C THR A 521 10.77 -14.42 0.87
N MET A 522 11.14 -15.18 -0.15
CA MET A 522 12.55 -15.47 -0.44
C MET A 522 13.30 -14.28 -1.02
N VAL A 523 12.63 -13.42 -1.81
CA VAL A 523 13.22 -12.15 -2.24
C VAL A 523 13.54 -11.28 -1.02
N GLY A 524 12.62 -11.16 -0.08
CA GLY A 524 12.84 -10.43 1.17
C GLY A 524 14.07 -10.95 1.93
N ARG A 525 14.19 -12.28 2.09
CA ARG A 525 15.34 -12.91 2.78
C ARG A 525 16.68 -12.61 2.10
N ARG A 526 16.76 -12.83 0.78
CA ARG A 526 17.98 -12.57 0.01
C ARG A 526 18.36 -11.09 0.03
N MET A 527 17.38 -10.19 -0.03
CA MET A 527 17.59 -8.74 0.06
C MET A 527 18.14 -8.31 1.43
N ARG A 528 17.54 -8.79 2.54
CA ARG A 528 18.03 -8.51 3.89
C ARG A 528 19.48 -8.97 4.06
N ALA A 529 19.79 -10.18 3.61
CA ALA A 529 21.14 -10.73 3.70
C ALA A 529 22.16 -9.88 2.93
N ALA A 530 21.82 -9.46 1.70
CA ALA A 530 22.71 -8.64 0.86
C ALA A 530 23.00 -7.27 1.49
N VAL A 531 21.97 -6.56 1.98
CA VAL A 531 22.13 -5.25 2.62
C VAL A 531 22.87 -5.37 3.95
N LEU A 532 22.51 -6.35 4.79
CA LEU A 532 23.16 -6.57 6.08
C LEU A 532 24.64 -6.90 5.92
N ALA A 533 25.01 -7.67 4.89
CA ALA A 533 26.40 -7.99 4.60
C ALA A 533 27.27 -6.72 4.37
N GLN A 534 26.69 -5.64 3.84
CA GLN A 534 27.39 -4.38 3.62
C GLN A 534 27.40 -3.46 4.85
N LEU A 535 26.33 -3.47 5.65
CA LEU A 535 26.12 -2.48 6.72
C LEU A 535 26.40 -2.98 8.14
N LYS A 536 26.56 -4.29 8.36
CA LYS A 536 26.78 -4.85 9.70
C LYS A 536 27.97 -4.25 10.43
N ASP A 537 29.08 -4.04 9.72
CA ASP A 537 30.31 -3.49 10.29
C ASP A 537 30.21 -1.96 10.52
N SER A 538 29.15 -1.34 10.00
CA SER A 538 28.77 0.05 10.29
C SER A 538 27.78 0.18 11.45
N GLY A 539 27.45 -0.92 12.13
CA GLY A 539 26.56 -0.95 13.27
C GLY A 539 25.07 -1.15 12.94
N VAL A 540 24.72 -1.54 11.72
CA VAL A 540 23.36 -1.99 11.38
C VAL A 540 23.20 -3.46 11.75
N ASP A 541 22.23 -3.79 12.58
CA ASP A 541 21.91 -5.18 12.95
C ASP A 541 20.56 -5.65 12.42
N THR A 542 19.70 -4.72 12.01
CA THR A 542 18.33 -5.01 11.57
C THR A 542 18.08 -4.44 10.18
N VAL A 543 17.62 -5.29 9.26
CA VAL A 543 17.17 -4.87 7.91
C VAL A 543 15.68 -5.17 7.75
N ILE A 544 14.91 -4.13 7.48
CA ILE A 544 13.47 -4.18 7.26
C ILE A 544 13.22 -4.05 5.76
N ILE A 545 12.41 -4.96 5.21
CA ILE A 545 11.89 -4.86 3.85
C ILE A 545 10.55 -4.15 3.93
N ASN A 546 10.32 -3.19 3.04
CA ASN A 546 9.04 -2.52 2.91
C ASN A 546 8.65 -2.47 1.43
N GLY A 547 7.77 -3.39 1.03
CA GLY A 547 7.16 -3.40 -0.29
C GLY A 547 6.28 -2.18 -0.54
N LEU A 548 5.78 -2.08 -1.78
CA LEU A 548 4.85 -1.05 -2.24
C LEU A 548 5.33 0.38 -1.98
N ALA A 549 6.64 0.59 -2.02
CA ALA A 549 7.27 1.83 -1.66
C ALA A 549 7.59 2.68 -2.89
N ASN A 550 7.20 3.96 -2.85
CA ASN A 550 7.45 5.04 -3.83
C ASN A 550 6.88 4.82 -5.24
N ASN A 551 6.68 3.57 -5.68
CA ASN A 551 6.02 3.19 -6.92
C ASN A 551 5.49 1.74 -6.83
N TYR A 552 4.80 1.29 -7.88
CA TYR A 552 4.30 -0.07 -8.01
C TYR A 552 4.57 -0.61 -9.41
N SER A 553 5.37 -1.68 -9.49
CA SER A 553 5.74 -2.38 -10.73
C SER A 553 5.52 -3.89 -10.61
N GLY A 554 4.36 -4.28 -10.04
CA GLY A 554 4.00 -5.68 -9.87
C GLY A 554 4.85 -6.39 -8.81
N TYR A 555 5.23 -7.63 -9.11
CA TYR A 555 5.87 -8.55 -8.16
C TYR A 555 7.38 -8.63 -8.36
N LEU A 556 8.07 -9.09 -7.32
CA LEU A 556 9.46 -9.55 -7.41
C LEU A 556 9.51 -10.99 -6.90
N SER A 557 9.70 -11.95 -7.81
CA SER A 557 9.99 -13.34 -7.48
C SER A 557 11.48 -13.65 -7.64
N THR A 558 11.98 -14.69 -6.97
CA THR A 558 13.33 -15.20 -7.27
C THR A 558 13.41 -15.76 -8.69
N ARG A 559 14.62 -16.08 -9.16
CA ARG A 559 14.81 -16.72 -10.47
C ARG A 559 14.13 -18.09 -10.53
N GLU A 560 14.17 -18.80 -9.43
CA GLU A 560 13.61 -20.14 -9.23
C GLU A 560 12.08 -20.10 -9.19
N GLU A 561 11.50 -19.15 -8.44
CA GLU A 561 10.06 -18.89 -8.42
C GLU A 561 9.57 -18.40 -9.79
N PHE A 562 10.32 -17.52 -10.45
CA PHE A 562 9.99 -17.03 -11.79
C PHE A 562 9.85 -18.19 -12.78
N ALA A 563 10.72 -19.20 -12.71
CA ALA A 563 10.71 -20.34 -13.62
C ALA A 563 9.40 -21.15 -13.55
N THR A 564 8.69 -21.11 -12.42
CA THR A 564 7.43 -21.85 -12.27
C THR A 564 6.26 -21.14 -12.93
N GLN A 565 6.34 -19.82 -13.14
CA GLN A 565 5.26 -18.99 -13.67
C GLN A 565 3.92 -19.16 -12.92
N HIS A 566 3.98 -19.25 -11.59
CA HIS A 566 2.84 -18.90 -10.73
C HIS A 566 2.49 -17.41 -10.85
N TYR A 567 1.43 -16.96 -10.17
CA TYR A 567 0.93 -15.58 -10.29
C TYR A 567 2.04 -14.52 -10.10
N GLU A 568 2.88 -14.66 -9.07
CA GLU A 568 3.98 -13.73 -8.76
C GLU A 568 5.07 -13.75 -9.84
N GLY A 569 5.44 -14.94 -10.32
CA GLY A 569 6.43 -15.12 -11.38
C GLY A 569 5.97 -14.55 -12.73
N ALA A 570 4.69 -14.73 -13.06
CA ALA A 570 4.09 -14.13 -14.24
C ALA A 570 3.94 -12.60 -14.13
N SER A 571 3.85 -12.08 -12.90
CA SER A 571 3.73 -10.66 -12.60
C SER A 571 5.06 -9.96 -12.27
N THR A 572 6.18 -10.67 -12.35
CA THR A 572 7.54 -10.14 -12.25
C THR A 572 7.97 -9.55 -13.58
N GLU A 573 7.78 -8.24 -13.77
CA GLU A 573 7.69 -7.59 -15.07
C GLU A 573 8.97 -7.65 -15.92
N TYR A 574 10.15 -7.44 -15.34
CA TYR A 574 11.43 -7.26 -16.03
C TYR A 574 12.20 -8.57 -16.27
N GLY A 575 11.52 -9.70 -16.17
CA GLY A 575 12.05 -11.02 -16.50
C GLY A 575 12.80 -11.71 -15.35
N PRO A 576 13.49 -12.83 -15.65
CA PRO A 576 13.97 -13.77 -14.64
C PRO A 576 15.05 -13.24 -13.69
N TYR A 577 15.71 -12.13 -14.04
CA TYR A 577 16.79 -11.52 -13.27
C TYR A 577 16.39 -10.19 -12.61
N GLN A 578 15.10 -9.82 -12.60
CA GLN A 578 14.60 -8.60 -11.97
C GLN A 578 15.06 -8.50 -10.50
N THR A 579 14.88 -9.56 -9.72
CA THR A 579 15.31 -9.60 -8.32
C THR A 579 16.82 -9.43 -8.17
N ALA A 580 17.62 -10.02 -9.06
CA ALA A 580 19.07 -9.88 -9.04
C ALA A 580 19.50 -8.43 -9.29
N ALA A 581 18.81 -7.70 -10.18
CA ALA A 581 19.04 -6.27 -10.38
C ALA A 581 18.73 -5.44 -9.14
N TYR A 582 17.61 -5.72 -8.46
CA TYR A 582 17.30 -5.03 -7.20
C TYR A 582 18.32 -5.35 -6.11
N ILE A 583 18.76 -6.60 -5.96
CA ILE A 583 19.82 -6.95 -4.99
C ILE A 583 21.12 -6.22 -5.32
N GLN A 584 21.47 -6.12 -6.61
CA GLN A 584 22.63 -5.35 -7.06
C GLN A 584 22.50 -3.88 -6.69
N GLU A 585 21.37 -3.25 -7.01
CA GLU A 585 21.08 -1.85 -6.67
C GLU A 585 21.18 -1.59 -5.17
N TYR A 586 20.52 -2.41 -4.35
CA TYR A 586 20.54 -2.24 -2.90
C TYR A 586 21.90 -2.54 -2.27
N THR A 587 22.69 -3.45 -2.86
CA THR A 587 24.08 -3.64 -2.46
C THR A 587 24.90 -2.38 -2.72
N GLN A 588 24.75 -1.76 -3.89
CA GLN A 588 25.45 -0.51 -4.23
C GLN A 588 25.00 0.67 -3.35
N LEU A 589 23.70 0.81 -3.07
CA LEU A 589 23.19 1.82 -2.14
C LEU A 589 23.74 1.61 -0.72
N ALA A 590 23.83 0.36 -0.26
CA ALA A 590 24.38 0.02 1.04
C ALA A 590 25.90 0.30 1.13
N GLU A 591 26.66 -0.02 0.07
CA GLU A 591 28.08 0.35 -0.05
C GLU A 591 28.24 1.88 -0.01
N ALA A 592 27.46 2.62 -0.79
CA ALA A 592 27.49 4.08 -0.80
C ALA A 592 27.09 4.71 0.55
N LEU A 593 26.15 4.08 1.26
CA LEU A 593 25.74 4.49 2.60
C LEU A 593 26.86 4.27 3.62
N ARG A 594 27.51 3.08 3.59
CA ARG A 594 28.68 2.76 4.42
C ARG A 594 29.83 3.74 4.17
N ASP A 595 30.11 4.01 2.90
CA ASP A 595 31.31 4.75 2.48
C ASP A 595 31.10 6.28 2.47
N GLY A 596 29.90 6.76 2.80
CA GLY A 596 29.59 8.19 2.81
C GLY A 596 29.54 8.82 1.41
N VAL A 597 29.31 8.02 0.37
CA VAL A 597 29.33 8.45 -1.03
C VAL A 597 27.93 8.79 -1.51
N GLU A 598 27.75 9.95 -2.15
CA GLU A 598 26.49 10.34 -2.78
C GLU A 598 26.15 9.45 -3.98
N VAL A 599 24.86 9.27 -4.22
CA VAL A 599 24.33 8.58 -5.40
C VAL A 599 23.43 9.54 -6.17
N TYR A 600 23.29 9.33 -7.47
CA TYR A 600 22.50 10.18 -8.33
C TYR A 600 21.56 9.35 -9.21
N ASP A 601 20.45 9.97 -9.60
CA ASP A 601 19.52 9.43 -10.57
C ASP A 601 20.22 9.08 -11.87
N THR A 602 19.96 7.87 -12.35
CA THR A 602 20.40 7.44 -13.69
C THR A 602 19.32 7.69 -14.73
N ALA A 603 18.05 7.79 -14.30
CA ALA A 603 16.91 8.11 -15.14
C ALA A 603 15.73 8.57 -14.29
N THR A 604 15.04 9.65 -14.65
CA THR A 604 13.83 10.12 -13.94
C THR A 604 12.55 9.65 -14.64
N PRO A 605 11.46 9.36 -13.90
CA PRO A 605 10.21 8.96 -14.51
C PRO A 605 9.59 10.12 -15.31
N PRO A 606 8.82 9.83 -16.38
CA PRO A 606 8.14 10.87 -17.12
C PRO A 606 7.03 11.52 -16.28
N ASP A 607 6.98 12.85 -16.27
CA ASP A 607 5.81 13.56 -15.73
C ASP A 607 4.62 13.40 -16.68
N ARG A 608 3.54 12.82 -16.16
CA ARG A 608 2.29 12.59 -16.88
C ARG A 608 1.15 13.51 -16.42
N SER A 609 1.41 14.44 -15.51
CA SER A 609 0.41 15.33 -14.90
C SER A 609 -0.34 16.21 -15.92
N GLY A 610 0.30 16.55 -17.05
CA GLY A 610 -0.31 17.32 -18.14
C GLY A 610 -1.10 16.49 -19.16
N LYS A 611 -1.18 15.15 -19.03
CA LYS A 611 -1.92 14.30 -19.96
C LYS A 611 -3.41 14.30 -19.63
N SER A 612 -4.24 14.23 -20.67
CA SER A 612 -5.67 13.96 -20.51
C SER A 612 -5.89 12.48 -20.19
N PHE A 613 -6.57 12.22 -19.08
CA PHE A 613 -6.99 10.88 -18.69
C PHE A 613 -8.50 10.70 -18.92
N ASN A 614 -8.95 9.45 -19.01
CA ASN A 614 -10.38 9.15 -19.01
C ASN A 614 -10.94 9.35 -17.58
N GLU A 615 -11.31 10.59 -17.27
CA GLU A 615 -11.80 11.02 -15.96
C GLU A 615 -13.17 10.41 -15.67
N ARG A 616 -13.30 9.78 -14.50
CA ARG A 616 -14.56 9.24 -14.01
C ARG A 616 -15.66 10.31 -13.97
N PRO A 617 -16.87 10.01 -14.46
CA PRO A 617 -18.00 10.92 -14.36
C PRO A 617 -18.30 11.32 -12.90
N GLY A 618 -18.55 12.63 -12.72
CA GLY A 618 -19.04 13.18 -11.47
C GLY A 618 -20.56 13.06 -11.34
N VAL A 619 -21.10 13.62 -10.25
CA VAL A 619 -22.55 13.66 -10.00
C VAL A 619 -23.22 14.65 -10.95
N VAL A 620 -24.24 14.21 -11.70
CA VAL A 620 -25.02 15.12 -12.57
C VAL A 620 -25.88 16.05 -11.71
N PHE A 621 -26.77 15.47 -10.90
CA PHE A 621 -27.58 16.10 -9.86
C PHE A 621 -28.14 15.03 -8.93
N ASP A 622 -28.66 15.45 -7.79
CA ASP A 622 -29.43 14.61 -6.87
C ASP A 622 -30.84 15.15 -6.73
N ASP A 623 -31.78 14.24 -6.49
CA ASP A 623 -33.16 14.59 -6.20
C ASP A 623 -33.79 13.61 -5.20
N LYS A 624 -35.02 13.89 -4.79
CA LYS A 624 -35.81 13.07 -3.88
C LYS A 624 -37.28 13.13 -4.29
N PRO A 625 -38.11 12.14 -3.91
CA PRO A 625 -39.56 12.25 -4.08
C PRO A 625 -40.10 13.56 -3.48
N LEU A 626 -41.08 14.19 -4.13
CA LEU A 626 -41.63 15.49 -3.72
C LEU A 626 -42.14 15.51 -2.27
N HIS A 627 -42.67 14.39 -1.79
CA HIS A 627 -43.21 14.22 -0.44
C HIS A 627 -42.17 13.79 0.61
N GLN A 628 -40.89 13.68 0.24
CA GLN A 628 -39.80 13.33 1.14
C GLN A 628 -38.88 14.52 1.39
N ALA A 629 -38.07 14.48 2.44
CA ALA A 629 -37.04 15.47 2.73
C ALA A 629 -35.64 14.87 2.67
N TRP A 630 -34.63 15.70 2.40
CA TRP A 630 -33.23 15.27 2.55
C TRP A 630 -32.96 14.94 4.02
N GLY A 631 -32.31 13.80 4.28
CA GLY A 631 -32.07 13.32 5.64
C GLY A 631 -33.30 12.71 6.33
N GLN A 632 -34.44 12.60 5.65
CA GLN A 632 -35.60 11.92 6.23
C GLN A 632 -35.28 10.45 6.52
N THR A 633 -35.57 9.99 7.74
CA THR A 633 -35.46 8.57 8.12
C THR A 633 -36.60 7.78 7.49
N LEU A 634 -36.27 6.95 6.51
CA LEU A 634 -37.19 6.07 5.76
C LEU A 634 -37.42 4.76 6.51
N THR A 635 -36.43 4.29 7.26
CA THR A 635 -36.53 3.09 8.11
C THR A 635 -35.88 3.41 9.44
N GLN A 636 -36.66 3.29 10.51
CA GLN A 636 -36.22 3.51 11.88
C GLN A 636 -35.56 2.25 12.45
N PRO A 637 -34.58 2.38 13.37
CA PRO A 637 -34.08 1.25 14.14
C PRO A 637 -35.17 0.71 15.07
N LYS A 638 -35.00 -0.54 15.54
CA LYS A 638 -35.86 -1.11 16.59
C LYS A 638 -35.71 -0.31 17.87
N ALA A 639 -36.71 -0.37 18.75
CA ALA A 639 -36.69 0.36 20.03
C ALA A 639 -35.60 -0.15 21.00
N SER A 640 -35.15 -1.41 20.84
CA SER A 640 -34.06 -1.97 21.64
C SER A 640 -33.28 -3.04 20.87
N TYR A 641 -32.02 -3.23 21.29
CA TYR A 641 -31.09 -4.21 20.79
C TYR A 641 -30.29 -4.84 21.93
N GLN A 642 -29.96 -6.12 21.77
CA GLN A 642 -28.95 -6.80 22.56
C GLN A 642 -27.57 -6.60 21.92
N LYS A 643 -26.52 -6.65 22.73
CA LYS A 643 -25.14 -6.78 22.22
C LYS A 643 -25.01 -7.98 21.27
N GLY A 644 -24.20 -7.83 20.23
CA GLY A 644 -24.05 -8.77 19.12
C GLY A 644 -25.07 -8.56 17.99
N GLN A 645 -26.09 -7.72 18.16
CA GLN A 645 -27.05 -7.40 17.09
C GLN A 645 -26.61 -6.21 16.25
N VAL A 646 -27.24 -6.04 15.08
CA VAL A 646 -27.01 -4.91 14.18
C VAL A 646 -28.20 -3.94 14.24
N ALA A 647 -27.93 -2.69 14.60
CA ALA A 647 -28.89 -1.59 14.49
C ALA A 647 -28.77 -0.92 13.11
N THR A 648 -29.91 -0.70 12.45
CA THR A 648 -29.96 -0.16 11.09
C THR A 648 -30.92 1.02 11.02
N ALA A 649 -30.51 2.10 10.36
CA ALA A 649 -31.37 3.19 9.94
C ALA A 649 -31.15 3.49 8.46
N ILE A 650 -32.24 3.75 7.72
CA ILE A 650 -32.19 4.14 6.31
C ILE A 650 -32.69 5.57 6.17
N PHE A 651 -31.90 6.41 5.52
CA PHE A 651 -32.19 7.81 5.28
C PHE A 651 -32.35 8.09 3.79
N ARG A 652 -33.18 9.07 3.44
CA ARG A 652 -33.15 9.71 2.12
C ARG A 652 -31.85 10.49 1.99
N GLY A 653 -30.96 10.03 1.12
CA GLY A 653 -29.63 10.60 0.95
C GLY A 653 -29.29 10.92 -0.50
N ALA A 654 -28.24 11.71 -0.70
CA ALA A 654 -27.66 12.09 -1.98
C ALA A 654 -26.33 11.35 -2.22
N HIS A 655 -25.72 11.56 -3.38
CA HIS A 655 -24.48 10.88 -3.75
C HIS A 655 -23.26 11.36 -2.94
N PRO A 656 -22.45 10.45 -2.35
CA PRO A 656 -21.28 10.82 -1.55
C PRO A 656 -20.09 11.38 -2.35
N LYS A 657 -20.17 11.47 -3.69
CA LYS A 657 -19.14 12.15 -4.51
C LYS A 657 -19.24 13.67 -4.45
N ASN A 658 -20.38 14.21 -3.99
CA ASN A 658 -20.55 15.66 -3.83
C ASN A 658 -19.60 16.23 -2.78
N ASN A 659 -19.30 15.46 -1.74
CA ASN A 659 -18.37 15.82 -0.68
C ASN A 659 -17.86 14.52 -0.04
N LEU A 660 -16.54 14.32 -0.05
CA LEU A 660 -15.88 13.12 0.51
C LEU A 660 -15.97 13.05 2.04
N ARG A 661 -16.35 14.16 2.68
CA ARG A 661 -16.36 14.31 4.14
C ARG A 661 -14.99 14.01 4.75
N THR A 662 -13.93 14.44 4.06
CA THR A 662 -12.55 14.29 4.52
C THR A 662 -12.39 14.93 5.91
N GLU A 663 -11.85 14.17 6.88
CA GLU A 663 -11.72 14.57 8.29
C GLU A 663 -13.08 14.82 9.00
N ASP A 664 -14.18 14.33 8.44
CA ASP A 664 -15.53 14.32 9.00
C ASP A 664 -16.13 12.92 8.80
N SER A 665 -17.46 12.78 8.81
CA SER A 665 -18.15 11.50 8.67
C SER A 665 -19.40 11.57 7.78
N PHE A 666 -19.87 10.43 7.27
CA PHE A 666 -21.20 10.25 6.67
C PHE A 666 -22.23 9.73 7.67
N LEU A 667 -21.80 9.08 8.75
CA LEU A 667 -22.66 8.54 9.80
C LEU A 667 -22.09 8.82 11.19
N LYS A 668 -22.96 8.91 12.20
CA LYS A 668 -22.52 8.85 13.60
C LYS A 668 -23.48 8.01 14.42
N VAL A 669 -22.94 7.20 15.31
CA VAL A 669 -23.67 6.64 16.45
C VAL A 669 -23.51 7.64 17.57
N GLN A 670 -24.62 8.13 18.12
CA GLN A 670 -24.61 9.04 19.25
C GLN A 670 -25.18 8.37 20.48
N ARG A 671 -24.57 8.60 21.65
CA ARG A 671 -25.02 8.12 22.96
C ARG A 671 -25.62 9.28 23.74
N PHE A 672 -26.71 9.02 24.47
CA PHE A 672 -27.30 10.01 25.35
C PHE A 672 -26.64 9.95 26.73
N GLU A 673 -25.93 11.02 27.10
CA GLU A 673 -25.18 11.14 28.34
C GLU A 673 -25.42 12.53 28.94
N ASN A 674 -25.67 12.60 30.25
CA ASN A 674 -25.81 13.86 30.99
C ASN A 674 -26.81 14.87 30.36
N GLY A 675 -27.90 14.37 29.76
CA GLY A 675 -28.92 15.20 29.12
C GLY A 675 -28.59 15.66 27.70
N GLN A 676 -27.48 15.22 27.11
CA GLN A 676 -27.02 15.60 25.78
C GLN A 676 -26.65 14.38 24.93
N TRP A 677 -26.65 14.57 23.60
CA TRP A 677 -26.18 13.57 22.65
C TRP A 677 -24.70 13.79 22.36
N VAL A 678 -23.88 12.78 22.62
CA VAL A 678 -22.44 12.78 22.41
C VAL A 678 -22.11 11.78 21.29
N ASP A 679 -21.19 12.16 20.40
CA ASP A 679 -20.69 11.26 19.36
C ASP A 679 -19.96 10.08 20.02
N TYR A 680 -20.36 8.86 19.67
CA TYR A 680 -19.81 7.62 20.22
C TYR A 680 -19.01 6.84 19.18
N LEU A 681 -19.52 6.72 17.95
CA LEU A 681 -18.82 6.11 16.81
C LEU A 681 -19.09 6.91 15.54
N SER A 682 -18.22 6.75 14.55
CA SER A 682 -18.29 7.38 13.22
C SER A 682 -18.05 6.36 12.10
N ASP A 683 -18.08 6.77 10.84
CA ASP A 683 -17.67 5.92 9.70
C ASP A 683 -16.17 5.56 9.67
N SER A 684 -15.41 5.97 10.69
CA SER A 684 -14.02 5.52 10.92
C SER A 684 -13.94 4.32 11.86
N ASP A 685 -15.01 3.99 12.56
CA ASP A 685 -15.06 2.86 13.48
C ASP A 685 -15.54 1.60 12.76
N PHE A 686 -14.77 0.52 12.91
CA PHE A 686 -14.97 -0.76 12.23
C PHE A 686 -16.32 -1.43 12.53
N GLU A 687 -16.97 -1.06 13.64
CA GLU A 687 -18.29 -1.51 14.03
C GLU A 687 -19.42 -0.89 13.20
N THR A 688 -19.15 0.14 12.41
CA THR A 688 -20.16 0.83 11.61
C THR A 688 -20.00 0.54 10.12
N THR A 689 -21.07 0.73 9.35
CA THR A 689 -21.00 0.73 7.89
C THR A 689 -21.94 1.79 7.34
N TYR A 690 -21.40 2.64 6.48
CA TYR A 690 -22.15 3.53 5.60
C TYR A 690 -22.35 2.82 4.27
N THR A 691 -23.59 2.64 3.82
CA THR A 691 -23.90 2.16 2.46
C THR A 691 -24.72 3.20 1.72
N TRP A 692 -24.28 3.54 0.51
CA TRP A 692 -25.04 4.32 -0.45
C TRP A 692 -25.69 3.41 -1.49
N LYS A 693 -26.95 3.69 -1.83
CA LYS A 693 -27.69 2.94 -2.85
C LYS A 693 -28.52 3.84 -3.75
N ARG A 694 -28.29 3.74 -5.06
CA ARG A 694 -29.12 4.39 -6.09
C ARG A 694 -30.58 3.91 -6.02
N GLU A 695 -31.53 4.83 -6.19
CA GLU A 695 -32.94 4.55 -6.40
C GLU A 695 -33.44 5.32 -7.64
N GLY A 696 -33.72 4.61 -8.72
CA GLY A 696 -34.10 5.24 -9.99
C GLY A 696 -32.96 6.08 -10.59
N ALA A 697 -33.30 7.20 -11.23
CA ALA A 697 -32.34 8.01 -11.98
C ALA A 697 -31.49 8.95 -11.09
N ALA A 698 -32.10 9.61 -10.11
CA ALA A 698 -31.45 10.68 -9.34
C ALA A 698 -31.69 10.59 -7.83
N TYR A 699 -32.46 9.61 -7.35
CA TYR A 699 -32.67 9.43 -5.91
C TYR A 699 -31.64 8.46 -5.36
N SER A 700 -31.38 8.54 -4.06
CA SER A 700 -30.57 7.55 -3.36
C SER A 700 -30.98 7.37 -1.91
N LYS A 701 -30.46 6.31 -1.29
CA LYS A 701 -30.60 6.00 0.13
C LYS A 701 -29.21 5.95 0.75
N ALA A 702 -29.13 6.41 1.99
CA ALA A 702 -28.00 6.20 2.88
C ALA A 702 -28.45 5.22 3.96
N ILE A 703 -27.78 4.08 4.05
CA ILE A 703 -28.03 3.03 5.03
C ILE A 703 -26.88 3.10 6.05
N VAL A 704 -27.24 3.21 7.32
CA VAL A 704 -26.31 3.23 8.44
C VAL A 704 -26.53 1.97 9.24
N ASP A 705 -25.51 1.12 9.28
CA ASP A 705 -25.48 -0.09 10.09
C ASP A 705 -24.48 0.09 11.24
N TRP A 706 -24.88 -0.35 12.44
CA TRP A 706 -24.02 -0.43 13.61
C TRP A 706 -24.06 -1.84 14.20
N ARG A 707 -22.95 -2.57 14.09
CA ARG A 707 -22.70 -3.86 14.74
C ARG A 707 -22.37 -3.61 16.21
N ILE A 708 -23.32 -3.87 17.11
CA ILE A 708 -23.19 -3.57 18.53
C ILE A 708 -22.24 -4.60 19.17
N SER A 709 -21.03 -4.19 19.54
CA SER A 709 -20.05 -5.08 20.16
C SER A 709 -20.41 -5.45 21.60
N ASN A 710 -19.88 -6.57 22.10
CA ASN A 710 -20.11 -7.03 23.49
C ASN A 710 -19.61 -6.03 24.55
N GLY A 711 -18.59 -5.23 24.22
CA GLY A 711 -18.05 -4.18 25.09
C GLY A 711 -18.90 -2.90 25.13
N THR A 712 -19.94 -2.78 24.29
CA THR A 712 -20.76 -1.56 24.22
C THR A 712 -21.43 -1.28 25.57
N PRO A 713 -21.28 -0.07 26.14
CA PRO A 713 -22.00 0.31 27.34
C PRO A 713 -23.52 0.29 27.12
N ALA A 714 -24.28 -0.23 28.10
CA ALA A 714 -25.73 -0.10 28.06
C ALA A 714 -26.13 1.39 28.07
N GLY A 715 -27.23 1.72 27.40
CA GLY A 715 -27.70 3.10 27.33
C GLY A 715 -28.62 3.38 26.16
N THR A 716 -28.92 4.66 25.97
CA THR A 716 -29.76 5.15 24.88
C THR A 716 -28.88 5.70 23.76
N TYR A 717 -29.13 5.23 22.54
CA TYR A 717 -28.37 5.56 21.35
C TYR A 717 -29.29 6.06 20.23
N ARG A 718 -28.73 6.75 19.25
CA ARG A 718 -29.39 7.06 17.96
C ARG A 718 -28.38 7.00 16.82
N LEU A 719 -28.89 6.75 15.61
CA LEU A 719 -28.09 6.79 14.39
C LEU A 719 -28.34 8.12 13.68
N THR A 720 -27.28 8.71 13.16
CA THR A 720 -27.34 9.94 12.38
C THR A 720 -26.66 9.74 11.04
N HIS A 721 -27.15 10.46 10.04
CA HIS A 721 -26.56 10.55 8.72
C HIS A 721 -26.41 12.01 8.34
N GLN A 722 -25.31 12.33 7.67
CA GLN A 722 -25.08 13.63 7.07
C GLN A 722 -24.64 13.42 5.62
N GLY A 723 -25.08 14.27 4.69
CA GLY A 723 -24.67 14.21 3.30
C GLY A 723 -24.77 15.56 2.58
N ASP A 724 -24.37 15.58 1.32
CA ASP A 724 -24.36 16.77 0.47
C ASP A 724 -25.08 16.47 -0.85
N TRP A 725 -26.03 17.31 -1.24
CA TRP A 725 -26.82 17.12 -2.46
C TRP A 725 -26.52 18.20 -3.50
N LYS A 726 -26.49 17.80 -4.77
CA LYS A 726 -26.24 18.70 -5.90
C LYS A 726 -27.52 19.09 -6.62
N SER A 727 -27.79 20.39 -6.68
CA SER A 727 -28.96 20.92 -7.38
C SER A 727 -28.84 20.79 -8.90
N GLY A 728 -29.84 20.18 -9.54
CA GLY A 728 -29.93 20.13 -11.01
C GLY A 728 -30.07 21.49 -11.68
N TRP A 729 -30.64 22.47 -10.96
CA TRP A 729 -30.89 23.82 -11.48
C TRP A 729 -29.70 24.75 -11.34
N THR A 730 -29.07 24.76 -10.16
CA THR A 730 -28.00 25.73 -9.83
C THR A 730 -26.60 25.13 -9.82
N ARG A 731 -26.49 23.79 -9.90
CA ARG A 731 -25.26 23.01 -9.72
C ARG A 731 -24.58 23.19 -8.36
N LYS A 732 -25.14 24.00 -7.46
CA LYS A 732 -24.64 24.18 -6.09
C LYS A 732 -24.84 22.91 -5.27
N ILE A 733 -23.84 22.61 -4.46
CA ILE A 733 -23.84 21.52 -3.48
C ILE A 733 -24.27 22.12 -2.13
N LYS A 734 -25.18 21.43 -1.42
CA LYS A 734 -25.69 21.88 -0.12
C LYS A 734 -25.72 20.72 0.89
N PRO A 735 -25.35 20.98 2.16
CA PRO A 735 -25.39 19.96 3.18
C PRO A 735 -26.84 19.65 3.62
N TYR A 736 -27.04 18.45 4.14
CA TYR A 736 -28.23 18.02 4.86
C TYR A 736 -27.85 17.00 5.95
N SER A 737 -28.76 16.80 6.90
CA SER A 737 -28.59 15.82 7.98
C SER A 737 -29.91 15.11 8.30
N GLY A 738 -29.81 13.89 8.82
CA GLY A 738 -30.89 13.03 9.25
C GLY A 738 -30.59 12.38 10.60
N VAL A 739 -31.63 12.17 11.40
CA VAL A 739 -31.52 11.60 12.75
C VAL A 739 -32.61 10.55 12.92
N SER A 740 -32.24 9.35 13.38
CA SER A 740 -33.19 8.29 13.71
C SER A 740 -33.90 8.56 15.04
N ASN A 741 -34.95 7.80 15.31
CA ASN A 741 -35.45 7.63 16.67
C ASN A 741 -34.34 7.04 17.55
N SER A 742 -34.39 7.36 18.85
CA SER A 742 -33.52 6.74 19.84
C SER A 742 -33.94 5.30 20.15
N PHE A 743 -32.99 4.48 20.56
CA PHE A 743 -33.20 3.10 20.97
C PHE A 743 -32.27 2.72 22.14
N ILE A 744 -32.57 1.62 22.80
CA ILE A 744 -31.82 1.15 23.97
C ILE A 744 -30.89 0.00 23.57
N VAL A 745 -29.64 0.04 24.02
CA VAL A 745 -28.72 -1.11 23.99
C VAL A 745 -28.63 -1.71 25.38
N GLN A 746 -28.84 -3.03 25.48
CA GLN A 746 -28.81 -3.82 26.71
C GLN A 746 -27.60 -4.74 26.75
#